data_AF-A0A2E0BP62-F1
#
_entry.id   AF-A0A2E0BP62-F1
#
_cell.length_a   1.000
_cell.length_b   1.000
_cell.length_c   1.000
_cell.angle_alpha   90.00
_cell.angle_beta   90.00
_cell.angle_gamma   90.00
#
_symmetry.space_group_name_H-M   'P 1'
#
loop_
_entity.id
_entity.type
_entity.pdbx_description
1 polymer ?
#
loop_
_entity_poly.entity_id
_entity_poly.type
_entity_poly.pdbx_seq_one_letter_code
_entity_poly.pdbx_strand_id
1 'polypeptide(L)'
;MQKLLFIAPHLSTGGLPQYLTKKVELIKDEFEVYVIEWVDCTGGRLVVTKNKLLELVDKDKFFTLDENKDVLFTIIEKIQPDIIHLEEIPEYFMDDSVARKLYSVDRDYFLVETSHDSSMNTNNKLFFPDKFMFVSNWQIEQYKNIDIPKILVEYPIEYIDRPDREVALKRLNLDPSKKHILHIGLFTPRKNQKEFFEYAKALPEYEFHCVGNQADNFKWYWEPLNKEKPDNLTWWDERTDVENFYQSMDLFLFTSRGTANDKETMPLVIREALSYQIPQLLYNLEVYQNYFDDYDSINYLDFDSFDNNVIKIKQHLGEDIINKHEEAYVICTYPKTQASVDTTLECIKSLKKDNRRIIISAHCAVPKVLQDEVDYVFYEKNNLLTKHTFYSGYWLYHSHYDTYVNLKGEDNDRYHGPACYTSFYNPATFAKGLGIKKLHYINFDYILKDSSYIDYISKKLDNHDTFFGEFEAQEGKCYYTYFFSARPEAILNNCKFIETEDQYNNLMDEHGSESNGIENLYYHIFKNNKGNYIESREKFEADAEEYFEFEDYSMVEYYTILPTDVDNHFCPWVTISNAKESKLIHYTVIKNNKLIIDRKLEVRGKYSFWDLIKYDLTDKFKVKFEVSDLNTGNHIVTHEFNLNKNYFKNIMPNNGMFKWKGDRSLYEDKKIKLMHLVTEPKTNPKEIRSIENIKDFCKAKNIKYEMRINTIWTKTPPKDTCNRPDDVQDKPGYYKLAPGHYGCYRAHTNALLAKDNMEYDYVLIFEGDVIIDSDYDELYDSLIRFSRIAKEQDQDLIGFGNPYQNRNLNGPKIEDVYTNVTPFIPAQSYLINKDKVKYIQNKVKNTKWDAFDMWVCNVAQLKVGTAEKIYTKHLPGFSIIEQKDKSTDENSPLIYAKE
;
A
#
# COMPACT_ATOMS: atom_id res chain seq x y z
N MET A 1 84.98 8.68 -8.80
CA MET A 1 83.55 8.34 -8.65
C MET A 1 83.40 6.90 -9.11
N GLN A 2 82.61 6.07 -8.45
CA GLN A 2 82.39 4.69 -8.93
C GLN A 2 81.62 4.75 -10.26
N LYS A 3 81.95 3.85 -11.19
CA LYS A 3 81.32 3.75 -12.50
C LYS A 3 80.18 2.75 -12.44
N LEU A 4 78.98 3.20 -12.78
CA LEU A 4 77.76 2.41 -12.78
C LEU A 4 77.22 2.32 -14.21
N LEU A 5 77.09 1.10 -14.73
CA LEU A 5 76.55 0.83 -16.05
C LEU A 5 75.15 0.21 -15.94
N PHE A 6 74.13 0.96 -16.33
CA PHE A 6 72.78 0.42 -16.50
C PHE A 6 72.64 -0.27 -17.85
N ILE A 7 71.95 -1.41 -17.86
CA ILE A 7 71.55 -2.09 -19.10
C ILE A 7 70.03 -2.27 -19.05
N ALA A 8 69.31 -1.55 -19.90
CA ALA A 8 67.86 -1.62 -19.99
C ALA A 8 67.44 -2.40 -21.27
N PRO A 9 66.41 -3.26 -21.21
CA PRO A 9 65.93 -4.01 -22.37
C PRO A 9 65.47 -3.10 -23.51
N HIS A 10 64.84 -1.97 -23.19
CA HIS A 10 64.42 -0.92 -24.10
C HIS A 10 64.25 0.39 -23.31
N LEU A 11 64.23 1.53 -23.99
CA LEU A 11 63.96 2.83 -23.37
C LEU A 11 62.72 3.55 -23.92
N SER A 12 61.83 2.84 -24.62
CA SER A 12 60.55 3.39 -25.06
C SER A 12 59.67 3.86 -23.88
N THR A 13 58.85 4.89 -24.09
CA THR A 13 57.99 5.51 -23.08
C THR A 13 57.20 4.45 -22.29
N GLY A 14 57.49 4.32 -20.98
CA GLY A 14 56.89 3.29 -20.13
C GLY A 14 57.44 3.27 -18.69
N GLY A 15 56.95 2.32 -17.89
CA GLY A 15 57.25 2.22 -16.47
C GLY A 15 58.74 1.97 -16.16
N LEU A 16 59.33 0.93 -16.72
CA LEU A 16 60.75 0.60 -16.52
C LEU A 16 61.67 1.78 -16.92
N PRO A 17 61.52 2.38 -18.12
CA PRO A 17 62.37 3.52 -18.47
C PRO A 17 62.15 4.72 -17.56
N GLN A 18 60.93 4.97 -17.08
CA GLN A 18 60.64 6.08 -16.16
C GLN A 18 61.26 5.84 -14.78
N TYR A 19 61.23 4.60 -14.31
CA TYR A 19 61.90 4.19 -13.08
C TYR A 19 63.41 4.38 -13.17
N LEU A 20 64.03 3.96 -14.29
CA LEU A 20 65.46 4.19 -14.54
C LEU A 20 65.78 5.69 -14.61
N THR A 21 64.97 6.49 -15.31
CA THR A 21 65.15 7.95 -15.38
C THR A 21 65.17 8.57 -14.00
N LYS A 22 64.20 8.25 -13.13
CA LYS A 22 64.16 8.77 -11.76
C LYS A 22 65.33 8.26 -10.91
N LYS A 23 65.74 7.01 -11.11
CA LYS A 23 66.91 6.44 -10.44
C LYS A 23 68.19 7.20 -10.82
N VAL A 24 68.42 7.44 -12.12
CA VAL A 24 69.58 8.21 -12.61
C VAL A 24 69.54 9.65 -12.12
N GLU A 25 68.37 10.30 -12.14
CA GLU A 25 68.17 11.64 -11.61
C GLU A 25 68.66 11.77 -10.16
N LEU A 26 68.38 10.76 -9.32
CA LEU A 26 68.72 10.76 -7.89
C LEU A 26 70.19 10.43 -7.61
N ILE A 27 70.89 9.73 -8.49
CA ILE A 27 72.25 9.20 -8.20
C ILE A 27 73.37 9.76 -9.07
N LYS A 28 73.05 10.53 -10.12
CA LYS A 28 74.04 11.04 -11.10
C LYS A 28 75.17 11.89 -10.48
N ASP A 29 74.95 12.44 -9.29
CA ASP A 29 75.95 13.22 -8.56
C ASP A 29 76.84 12.35 -7.63
N GLU A 30 76.48 11.07 -7.45
CA GLU A 30 77.21 10.09 -6.63
C GLU A 30 77.99 9.06 -7.47
N PHE A 31 77.50 8.76 -8.68
CA PHE A 31 78.08 7.78 -9.59
C PHE A 31 78.39 8.39 -10.95
N GLU A 32 79.45 7.88 -11.59
CA GLU A 32 79.66 8.11 -13.01
C GLU A 32 78.77 7.14 -13.79
N VAL A 33 77.61 7.63 -14.21
CA VAL A 33 76.55 6.82 -14.81
C VAL A 33 76.77 6.63 -16.31
N TYR A 34 76.68 5.37 -16.74
CA TYR A 34 76.62 4.94 -18.14
C TYR A 34 75.31 4.17 -18.36
N VAL A 35 74.74 4.29 -19.56
CA VAL A 35 73.48 3.61 -19.90
C VAL A 35 73.61 2.90 -21.24
N ILE A 36 73.21 1.64 -21.27
CA ILE A 36 73.02 0.84 -22.46
C ILE A 36 71.52 0.57 -22.65
N GLU A 37 71.01 0.96 -23.81
CA GLU A 37 69.76 0.46 -24.34
C GLU A 37 70.04 -0.81 -25.16
N TRP A 38 69.49 -1.94 -24.72
CA TRP A 38 69.70 -3.22 -25.38
C TRP A 38 69.13 -3.25 -26.80
N VAL A 39 67.96 -2.65 -27.03
CA VAL A 39 67.39 -2.49 -28.37
C VAL A 39 66.48 -1.25 -28.44
N ASP A 40 66.60 -0.48 -29.53
CA ASP A 40 65.60 0.54 -29.91
C ASP A 40 64.43 -0.15 -30.62
N CYS A 41 63.53 -0.74 -29.83
CA CYS A 41 62.42 -1.53 -30.36
C CYS A 41 61.33 -0.68 -31.07
N THR A 42 61.36 0.64 -30.90
CA THR A 42 60.37 1.56 -31.47
C THR A 42 60.89 2.34 -32.68
N GLY A 43 62.18 2.22 -33.00
CA GLY A 43 62.83 2.89 -34.12
C GLY A 43 62.81 4.41 -33.97
N GLY A 44 63.05 4.91 -32.76
CA GLY A 44 63.03 6.35 -32.45
C GLY A 44 61.64 6.97 -32.27
N ARG A 45 60.57 6.16 -32.23
CA ARG A 45 59.22 6.59 -31.80
C ARG A 45 59.03 6.32 -30.31
N LEU A 46 58.04 6.94 -29.66
CA LEU A 46 57.74 6.69 -28.24
C LEU A 46 58.94 6.96 -27.33
N VAL A 47 59.58 8.12 -27.49
CA VAL A 47 60.90 8.44 -26.91
C VAL A 47 60.83 9.49 -25.81
N VAL A 48 59.64 9.87 -25.32
CA VAL A 48 59.50 10.92 -24.30
C VAL A 48 60.35 10.61 -23.06
N THR A 49 60.25 9.40 -22.52
CA THR A 49 61.03 9.00 -21.34
C THR A 49 62.52 8.83 -21.65
N LYS A 50 62.85 8.29 -22.83
CA LYS A 50 64.24 8.18 -23.32
C LYS A 50 64.91 9.55 -23.38
N ASN A 51 64.22 10.55 -23.92
CA ASN A 51 64.75 11.91 -24.03
C ASN A 51 65.01 12.52 -22.65
N LYS A 52 64.11 12.31 -21.67
CA LYS A 52 64.36 12.73 -20.27
C LYS A 52 65.62 12.08 -19.69
N LEU A 53 65.85 10.79 -19.96
CA LEU A 53 67.07 10.11 -19.53
C LEU A 53 68.34 10.64 -20.24
N LEU A 54 68.26 10.89 -21.54
CA LEU A 54 69.38 11.45 -22.33
C LEU A 54 69.78 12.86 -21.90
N GLU A 55 68.87 13.63 -21.31
CA GLU A 55 69.18 14.94 -20.71
C GLU A 55 69.95 14.81 -19.38
N LEU A 56 69.91 13.64 -18.74
CA LEU A 56 70.58 13.36 -17.46
C LEU A 56 71.96 12.71 -17.63
N VAL A 57 72.29 12.22 -18.83
CA VAL A 57 73.51 11.45 -19.10
C VAL A 57 74.29 12.09 -20.25
N ASP A 58 75.62 12.21 -20.10
CA ASP A 58 76.47 12.75 -21.17
C ASP A 58 76.38 11.89 -22.44
N LYS A 59 76.43 12.53 -23.62
CA LYS A 59 76.22 11.85 -24.91
C LYS A 59 77.19 10.70 -25.19
N ASP A 60 78.41 10.76 -24.66
CA ASP A 60 79.45 9.73 -24.82
C ASP A 60 79.35 8.59 -23.80
N LYS A 61 78.38 8.67 -22.88
CA LYS A 61 78.08 7.65 -21.84
C LYS A 61 76.77 6.88 -22.10
N PHE A 62 76.05 7.24 -23.16
CA PHE A 62 74.86 6.53 -23.61
C PHE A 62 75.18 5.68 -24.85
N PHE A 63 74.70 4.43 -24.87
CA PHE A 63 74.88 3.51 -25.98
C PHE A 63 73.57 2.79 -26.29
N THR A 64 73.25 2.63 -27.57
CA THR A 64 72.21 1.70 -28.03
C THR A 64 72.91 0.56 -28.75
N LEU A 65 72.58 -0.69 -28.41
CA LEU A 65 73.14 -1.86 -29.09
C LEU A 65 72.36 -2.17 -30.37
N ASP A 66 73.09 -2.31 -31.48
CA ASP A 66 72.57 -2.79 -32.76
C ASP A 66 72.33 -4.32 -32.72
N GLU A 67 72.18 -4.96 -33.89
CA GLU A 67 71.95 -6.42 -33.99
C GLU A 67 73.06 -7.26 -33.33
N ASN A 68 74.32 -6.81 -33.40
CA ASN A 68 75.44 -7.51 -32.77
C ASN A 68 75.56 -7.19 -31.28
N LYS A 69 75.05 -8.09 -30.43
CA LYS A 69 75.04 -7.92 -28.97
C LYS A 69 76.40 -8.14 -28.30
N ASP A 70 77.38 -8.74 -28.98
CA ASP A 70 78.74 -8.92 -28.43
C ASP A 70 79.48 -7.57 -28.24
N VAL A 71 79.03 -6.51 -28.92
CA VAL A 71 79.52 -5.14 -28.74
C VAL A 71 79.40 -4.66 -27.28
N LEU A 72 78.47 -5.23 -26.51
CA LEU A 72 78.37 -5.01 -25.07
C LEU A 72 79.72 -5.17 -24.36
N PHE A 73 80.49 -6.21 -24.70
CA PHE A 73 81.76 -6.48 -24.02
C PHE A 73 82.86 -5.52 -24.43
N THR A 74 82.86 -5.02 -25.66
CA THR A 74 83.75 -3.92 -26.08
C THR A 74 83.46 -2.64 -25.27
N ILE A 75 82.18 -2.37 -24.98
CA ILE A 75 81.76 -1.23 -24.16
C ILE A 75 82.18 -1.44 -22.70
N ILE A 76 81.94 -2.63 -22.13
CA ILE A 76 82.35 -2.97 -20.77
C ILE A 76 83.88 -2.86 -20.62
N GLU A 77 84.66 -3.41 -21.57
CA GLU A 77 86.12 -3.33 -21.58
C GLU A 77 86.62 -1.88 -21.63
N LYS A 78 85.93 -1.01 -22.37
CA LYS A 78 86.26 0.43 -22.47
C LYS A 78 85.92 1.19 -21.19
N ILE A 79 84.75 0.95 -20.61
CA ILE A 79 84.26 1.67 -19.43
C ILE A 79 84.99 1.21 -18.17
N GLN A 80 85.23 -0.10 -18.03
CA GLN A 80 85.65 -0.76 -16.78
C GLN A 80 84.69 -0.39 -15.64
N PRO A 81 83.39 -0.77 -15.72
CA PRO A 81 82.41 -0.41 -14.70
C PRO A 81 82.70 -1.12 -13.37
N ASP A 82 82.49 -0.45 -12.24
CA ASP A 82 82.54 -1.07 -10.91
C ASP A 82 81.25 -1.88 -10.66
N ILE A 83 80.13 -1.40 -11.17
CA ILE A 83 78.80 -2.00 -11.02
C ILE A 83 78.11 -2.05 -12.38
N ILE A 84 77.51 -3.20 -12.71
CA ILE A 84 76.56 -3.34 -13.80
C ILE A 84 75.18 -3.60 -13.20
N HIS A 85 74.16 -2.83 -13.62
CA HIS A 85 72.79 -2.97 -13.13
C HIS A 85 71.86 -3.24 -14.31
N LEU A 86 71.32 -4.46 -14.36
CA LEU A 86 70.28 -4.82 -15.31
C LEU A 86 68.92 -4.30 -14.84
N GLU A 87 68.24 -3.54 -15.69
CA GLU A 87 66.89 -3.04 -15.40
C GLU A 87 65.79 -4.01 -15.84
N GLU A 88 66.09 -5.29 -16.01
CA GLU A 88 65.11 -6.38 -16.01
C GLU A 88 65.88 -7.70 -15.82
N ILE A 89 65.16 -8.77 -15.49
CA ILE A 89 65.70 -10.14 -15.45
C ILE A 89 66.24 -10.52 -16.85
N PRO A 90 67.50 -10.97 -16.99
CA PRO A 90 68.14 -11.17 -18.29
C PRO A 90 67.44 -12.23 -19.14
N GLU A 91 66.80 -13.22 -18.52
CA GLU A 91 66.04 -14.26 -19.21
C GLU A 91 64.89 -13.72 -20.07
N TYR A 92 64.44 -12.48 -19.86
CA TYR A 92 63.40 -11.87 -20.68
C TYR A 92 63.89 -11.22 -21.98
N PHE A 93 65.16 -10.82 -22.06
CA PHE A 93 65.62 -9.96 -23.17
C PHE A 93 67.04 -10.23 -23.66
N MET A 94 67.88 -10.93 -22.90
CA MET A 94 69.29 -11.16 -23.20
C MET A 94 69.50 -12.56 -23.77
N ASP A 95 70.32 -12.66 -24.82
CA ASP A 95 70.70 -13.95 -25.40
C ASP A 95 71.50 -14.79 -24.39
N ASP A 96 71.25 -16.10 -24.33
CA ASP A 96 71.90 -17.03 -23.38
C ASP A 96 73.43 -16.96 -23.45
N SER A 97 74.01 -16.82 -24.65
CA SER A 97 75.47 -16.70 -24.83
C SER A 97 76.03 -15.41 -24.22
N VAL A 98 75.31 -14.29 -24.35
CA VAL A 98 75.70 -12.99 -23.79
C VAL A 98 75.55 -13.01 -22.28
N ALA A 99 74.42 -13.54 -21.77
CA ALA A 99 74.18 -13.68 -20.35
C ALA A 99 75.25 -14.57 -19.69
N ARG A 100 75.60 -15.74 -20.26
CA ARG A 100 76.69 -16.58 -19.73
C ARG A 100 78.03 -15.84 -19.60
N LYS A 101 78.36 -14.97 -20.55
CA LYS A 101 79.61 -14.21 -20.53
C LYS A 101 79.54 -13.05 -19.52
N LEU A 102 78.40 -12.39 -19.37
CA LEU A 102 78.17 -11.32 -18.38
C LEU A 102 78.18 -11.86 -16.93
N TYR A 103 77.64 -13.07 -16.73
CA TYR A 103 77.56 -13.73 -15.42
C TYR A 103 78.75 -14.64 -15.12
N SER A 104 79.86 -14.49 -15.86
CA SER A 104 81.09 -15.27 -15.61
C SER A 104 81.58 -15.10 -14.18
N VAL A 105 82.11 -16.17 -13.58
CA VAL A 105 82.67 -16.14 -12.21
C VAL A 105 83.94 -15.31 -12.10
N ASP A 106 84.65 -15.10 -13.21
CA ASP A 106 85.91 -14.34 -13.28
C ASP A 106 85.68 -12.85 -13.63
N ARG A 107 84.48 -12.32 -13.41
CA ARG A 107 84.14 -10.91 -13.69
C ARG A 107 84.65 -9.97 -12.60
N ASP A 108 85.09 -8.77 -13.00
CA ASP A 108 85.66 -7.76 -12.10
C ASP A 108 84.64 -6.72 -11.58
N TYR A 109 83.36 -6.84 -11.95
CA TYR A 109 82.28 -5.92 -11.56
C TYR A 109 81.24 -6.57 -10.67
N PHE A 110 80.57 -5.77 -9.83
CA PHE A 110 79.39 -6.18 -9.07
C PHE A 110 78.13 -6.10 -9.94
N LEU A 111 77.26 -7.11 -9.90
CA LEU A 111 76.10 -7.23 -10.77
C LEU A 111 74.81 -7.17 -9.96
N VAL A 112 73.91 -6.31 -10.41
CA VAL A 112 72.61 -6.07 -9.78
C VAL A 112 71.51 -6.30 -10.81
N GLU A 113 70.41 -6.92 -10.40
CA GLU A 113 69.20 -7.04 -11.22
C GLU A 113 68.03 -6.30 -10.54
N THR A 114 67.36 -5.42 -11.29
CA THR A 114 65.97 -5.02 -11.00
C THR A 114 65.01 -5.91 -11.78
N SER A 115 63.86 -6.24 -11.21
CA SER A 115 62.73 -6.74 -12.01
C SER A 115 61.56 -5.76 -11.90
N HIS A 116 60.95 -5.43 -13.04
CA HIS A 116 59.75 -4.56 -13.09
C HIS A 116 58.48 -5.38 -13.30
N ASP A 117 58.63 -6.66 -13.60
CA ASP A 117 57.56 -7.61 -13.88
C ASP A 117 57.40 -8.64 -12.72
N SER A 118 56.18 -9.13 -12.51
CA SER A 118 55.87 -10.13 -11.46
C SER A 118 55.34 -11.46 -12.00
N SER A 119 55.53 -11.71 -13.30
CA SER A 119 55.14 -12.94 -14.00
C SER A 119 56.25 -14.00 -14.04
N MET A 120 57.49 -13.67 -13.65
CA MET A 120 58.62 -14.60 -13.74
C MET A 120 58.38 -15.83 -12.85
N ASN A 121 58.48 -17.01 -13.45
CA ASN A 121 58.56 -18.24 -12.69
C ASN A 121 59.99 -18.43 -12.19
N THR A 122 60.21 -18.22 -10.90
CA THR A 122 61.54 -18.27 -10.27
C THR A 122 62.21 -19.64 -10.39
N ASN A 123 61.46 -20.72 -10.63
CA ASN A 123 62.03 -22.05 -10.89
C ASN A 123 62.76 -22.12 -12.24
N ASN A 124 62.52 -21.17 -13.14
CA ASN A 124 63.14 -21.09 -14.46
C ASN A 124 64.32 -20.08 -14.50
N LYS A 125 64.68 -19.45 -13.36
CA LYS A 125 65.82 -18.53 -13.30
C LYS A 125 67.13 -19.29 -13.49
N LEU A 126 67.96 -18.85 -14.43
CA LEU A 126 69.21 -19.51 -14.83
C LEU A 126 70.44 -18.73 -14.36
N PHE A 127 70.36 -17.40 -14.39
CA PHE A 127 71.46 -16.51 -14.02
C PHE A 127 71.21 -15.88 -12.65
N PHE A 128 72.26 -15.66 -11.85
CA PHE A 128 72.11 -15.12 -10.50
C PHE A 128 73.06 -13.94 -10.30
N PRO A 129 72.55 -12.75 -9.93
CA PRO A 129 73.36 -11.56 -9.70
C PRO A 129 73.97 -11.59 -8.30
N ASP A 130 74.79 -10.59 -7.96
CA ASP A 130 75.27 -10.44 -6.59
C ASP A 130 74.19 -9.86 -5.67
N LYS A 131 73.20 -9.14 -6.24
CA LYS A 131 72.09 -8.53 -5.52
C LYS A 131 70.86 -8.32 -6.40
N PHE A 132 69.67 -8.54 -5.84
CA PHE A 132 68.41 -8.10 -6.42
C PHE A 132 67.92 -6.79 -5.81
N MET A 133 67.33 -5.95 -6.64
CA MET A 133 66.59 -4.75 -6.24
C MET A 133 65.15 -4.89 -6.76
N PHE A 134 64.18 -5.11 -5.88
CA PHE A 134 62.80 -5.30 -6.29
C PHE A 134 61.97 -4.04 -6.09
N VAL A 135 60.95 -3.86 -6.92
CA VAL A 135 60.08 -2.66 -6.88
C VAL A 135 58.81 -2.88 -6.04
N SER A 136 58.57 -4.12 -5.59
CA SER A 136 57.47 -4.46 -4.68
C SER A 136 57.84 -5.58 -3.71
N ASN A 137 57.19 -5.60 -2.54
CA ASN A 137 57.31 -6.70 -1.57
C ASN A 137 56.85 -8.04 -2.14
N TRP A 138 55.91 -8.02 -3.08
CA TRP A 138 55.45 -9.23 -3.78
C TRP A 138 56.62 -9.94 -4.45
N GLN A 139 57.51 -9.22 -5.12
CA GLN A 139 58.68 -9.82 -5.78
C GLN A 139 59.71 -10.36 -4.76
N ILE A 140 59.89 -9.69 -3.62
CA ILE A 140 60.73 -10.22 -2.54
C ILE A 140 60.21 -11.60 -2.10
N GLU A 141 58.89 -11.73 -1.92
CA GLU A 141 58.26 -13.00 -1.56
C GLU A 141 58.34 -14.03 -2.69
N GLN A 142 58.18 -13.63 -3.95
CA GLN A 142 58.33 -14.52 -5.11
C GLN A 142 59.73 -15.16 -5.14
N TYR A 143 60.77 -14.37 -4.88
CA TYR A 143 62.16 -14.81 -4.96
C TYR A 143 62.73 -15.34 -3.63
N LYS A 144 61.91 -15.52 -2.59
CA LYS A 144 62.39 -15.86 -1.24
C LYS A 144 63.25 -17.12 -1.14
N ASN A 145 63.06 -18.08 -2.04
CA ASN A 145 63.79 -19.35 -2.08
C ASN A 145 65.15 -19.27 -2.80
N ILE A 146 65.50 -18.12 -3.39
CA ILE A 146 66.79 -17.89 -4.04
C ILE A 146 67.74 -17.22 -3.04
N ASP A 147 68.86 -17.84 -2.72
CA ASP A 147 69.81 -17.34 -1.71
C ASP A 147 70.75 -16.26 -2.26
N ILE A 148 70.17 -15.17 -2.76
CA ILE A 148 70.85 -13.95 -3.21
C ILE A 148 70.29 -12.77 -2.42
N PRO A 149 71.12 -11.81 -1.95
CA PRO A 149 70.66 -10.61 -1.25
C PRO A 149 69.60 -9.84 -2.04
N LYS A 150 68.56 -9.35 -1.35
CA LYS A 150 67.44 -8.61 -1.94
C LYS A 150 67.18 -7.35 -1.13
N ILE A 151 66.82 -6.27 -1.82
CA ILE A 151 66.30 -5.07 -1.18
C ILE A 151 65.06 -4.58 -1.93
N LEU A 152 64.12 -3.99 -1.20
CA LEU A 152 63.00 -3.26 -1.78
C LEU A 152 63.48 -1.85 -2.12
N VAL A 153 63.27 -1.42 -3.36
CA VAL A 153 63.50 -0.05 -3.82
C VAL A 153 62.24 0.42 -4.54
N GLU A 154 61.42 1.19 -3.84
CA GLU A 154 60.18 1.71 -4.40
C GLU A 154 60.43 2.99 -5.19
N TYR A 155 59.55 3.28 -6.15
CA TYR A 155 59.53 4.59 -6.78
C TYR A 155 59.08 5.65 -5.75
N PRO A 156 59.74 6.81 -5.65
CA PRO A 156 59.41 7.78 -4.60
C PRO A 156 58.01 8.37 -4.77
N ILE A 157 57.35 8.67 -3.64
CA ILE A 157 56.17 9.55 -3.58
C ILE A 157 56.69 10.90 -3.09
N GLU A 158 56.58 11.92 -3.94
CA GLU A 158 57.09 13.27 -3.69
C GLU A 158 55.90 14.21 -3.54
N TYR A 159 55.50 14.55 -2.32
CA TYR A 159 54.32 15.39 -2.11
C TYR A 159 54.52 16.79 -2.70
N ILE A 160 53.72 17.13 -3.72
CA ILE A 160 53.76 18.39 -4.44
C ILE A 160 52.44 19.11 -4.23
N ASP A 161 52.51 20.37 -3.80
CA ASP A 161 51.33 21.22 -3.67
C ASP A 161 50.70 21.46 -5.05
N ARG A 162 49.40 21.19 -5.16
CA ARG A 162 48.65 21.48 -6.39
C ARG A 162 48.41 22.98 -6.52
N PRO A 163 48.58 23.55 -7.73
CA PRO A 163 48.17 24.91 -8.00
C PRO A 163 46.64 25.04 -7.92
N ASP A 164 46.16 26.29 -7.95
CA ASP A 164 44.74 26.56 -8.14
C ASP A 164 44.17 25.78 -9.35
N ARG A 165 42.99 25.19 -9.18
CA ARG A 165 42.38 24.27 -10.15
C ARG A 165 42.15 24.95 -11.50
N GLU A 166 41.65 26.18 -11.53
CA GLU A 166 41.40 26.89 -12.80
C GLU A 166 42.71 27.19 -13.53
N VAL A 167 43.75 27.57 -12.79
CA VAL A 167 45.10 27.80 -13.33
C VAL A 167 45.67 26.52 -13.92
N ALA A 168 45.49 25.37 -13.25
CA ALA A 168 45.95 24.06 -13.73
C ALA A 168 45.25 23.68 -15.05
N LEU A 169 43.91 23.71 -15.07
CA LEU A 169 43.08 23.35 -16.22
C LEU A 169 43.39 24.20 -17.45
N LYS A 170 43.66 25.50 -17.26
CA LYS A 170 44.00 26.42 -18.34
C LYS A 170 45.27 26.02 -19.10
N ARG A 171 46.24 25.37 -18.45
CA ARG A 171 47.48 24.88 -19.11
C ARG A 171 47.20 23.79 -20.15
N LEU A 172 46.14 23.02 -19.93
CA LEU A 172 45.69 21.94 -20.81
C LEU A 172 44.48 22.33 -21.68
N ASN A 173 44.01 23.57 -21.58
CA ASN A 173 42.82 24.08 -22.27
C ASN A 173 41.55 23.24 -21.96
N LEU A 174 41.35 22.93 -20.69
CA LEU A 174 40.21 22.15 -20.17
C LEU A 174 39.10 23.04 -19.63
N ASP A 175 37.85 22.58 -19.70
CA ASP A 175 36.67 23.34 -19.28
C ASP A 175 36.53 23.42 -17.74
N PRO A 176 36.72 24.58 -17.10
CA PRO A 176 36.64 24.70 -15.64
C PRO A 176 35.27 24.35 -15.05
N SER A 177 34.19 24.39 -15.85
CA SER A 177 32.83 24.04 -15.42
C SER A 177 32.57 22.53 -15.35
N LYS A 178 33.47 21.72 -15.92
CA LYS A 178 33.38 20.26 -15.93
C LYS A 178 34.28 19.64 -14.87
N LYS A 179 34.00 18.38 -14.56
CA LYS A 179 34.88 17.52 -13.77
C LYS A 179 35.70 16.64 -14.71
N HIS A 180 36.98 16.48 -14.40
CA HIS A 180 37.96 15.83 -15.27
C HIS A 180 38.54 14.57 -14.62
N ILE A 181 38.47 13.45 -15.34
CA ILE A 181 38.88 12.12 -14.87
C ILE A 181 40.06 11.64 -15.72
N LEU A 182 41.13 11.21 -15.05
CA LEU A 182 42.40 10.86 -15.67
C LEU A 182 42.67 9.36 -15.62
N HIS A 183 43.14 8.82 -16.75
CA HIS A 183 43.79 7.51 -16.85
C HIS A 183 45.15 7.69 -17.54
N ILE A 184 46.19 7.03 -17.01
CA ILE A 184 47.53 7.07 -17.61
C ILE A 184 48.05 5.65 -17.83
N GLY A 185 48.43 5.36 -19.07
CA GLY A 185 49.12 4.12 -19.42
C GLY A 185 49.04 3.73 -20.90
N LEU A 186 49.94 2.85 -21.31
CA LEU A 186 49.93 2.22 -22.63
C LEU A 186 48.60 1.49 -22.88
N PHE A 187 48.04 1.63 -24.08
CA PHE A 187 46.81 0.93 -24.45
C PHE A 187 47.04 -0.58 -24.57
N THR A 188 46.64 -1.31 -23.52
CA THR A 188 46.80 -2.76 -23.44
C THR A 188 45.60 -3.39 -22.71
N PRO A 189 45.28 -4.67 -22.95
CA PRO A 189 44.24 -5.37 -22.21
C PRO A 189 44.39 -5.29 -20.69
N ARG A 190 45.63 -5.37 -20.16
CA ARG A 190 45.92 -5.24 -18.73
C ARG A 190 45.57 -3.87 -18.16
N LYS A 191 45.85 -2.79 -18.90
CA LYS A 191 45.49 -1.41 -18.48
C LYS A 191 43.99 -1.11 -18.61
N ASN A 192 43.27 -1.97 -19.32
CA ASN A 192 41.81 -2.01 -19.43
C ASN A 192 41.15 -0.66 -19.76
N GLN A 193 41.69 0.04 -20.76
CA GLN A 193 41.08 1.27 -21.29
C GLN A 193 39.65 1.03 -21.80
N LYS A 194 39.31 -0.20 -22.19
CA LYS A 194 37.94 -0.58 -22.57
C LYS A 194 36.92 -0.22 -21.46
N GLU A 195 37.18 -0.62 -20.22
CA GLU A 195 36.29 -0.32 -19.09
C GLU A 195 36.26 1.19 -18.78
N PHE A 196 37.40 1.88 -18.92
CA PHE A 196 37.45 3.34 -18.81
C PHE A 196 36.56 4.03 -19.86
N PHE A 197 36.50 3.51 -21.10
CA PHE A 197 35.62 4.01 -22.16
C PHE A 197 34.15 3.70 -21.84
N GLU A 198 33.85 2.56 -21.23
CA GLU A 198 32.49 2.21 -20.79
C GLU A 198 32.01 3.16 -19.69
N TYR A 199 32.85 3.55 -18.74
CA TYR A 199 32.52 4.60 -17.77
C TYR A 199 32.28 5.95 -18.43
N ALA A 200 33.10 6.33 -19.42
CA ALA A 200 32.87 7.57 -20.16
C ALA A 200 31.52 7.57 -20.89
N LYS A 201 31.08 6.43 -21.46
CA LYS A 201 29.74 6.29 -22.06
C LYS A 201 28.62 6.44 -21.02
N ALA A 202 28.81 5.88 -19.83
CA ALA A 202 27.81 5.92 -18.76
C ALA A 202 27.72 7.30 -18.05
N LEU A 203 28.75 8.13 -18.18
CA LEU A 203 28.91 9.40 -17.48
C LEU A 203 29.19 10.56 -18.46
N PRO A 204 28.28 10.86 -19.40
CA PRO A 204 28.48 11.91 -20.41
C PRO A 204 28.61 13.32 -19.83
N GLU A 205 28.24 13.53 -18.56
CA GLU A 205 28.37 14.80 -17.85
C GLU A 205 29.82 15.20 -17.53
N TYR A 206 30.75 14.23 -17.45
CA TYR A 206 32.17 14.42 -17.12
C TYR A 206 33.10 14.26 -18.32
N GLU A 207 34.30 14.85 -18.23
CA GLU A 207 35.33 14.68 -19.25
C GLU A 207 36.38 13.65 -18.83
N PHE A 208 36.63 12.69 -19.71
CA PHE A 208 37.59 11.61 -19.51
C PHE A 208 38.85 11.86 -20.34
N HIS A 209 40.00 11.66 -19.74
CA HIS A 209 41.30 11.93 -20.35
C HIS A 209 42.20 10.71 -20.22
N CYS A 210 42.61 10.15 -21.35
CA CYS A 210 43.57 9.05 -21.39
C CYS A 210 44.91 9.56 -21.95
N VAL A 211 45.97 9.49 -21.15
CA VAL A 211 47.34 9.84 -21.55
C VAL A 211 48.17 8.57 -21.69
N GLY A 212 48.81 8.39 -22.82
CA GLY A 212 49.53 7.16 -23.14
C GLY A 212 49.45 6.84 -24.62
N ASN A 213 50.47 6.15 -25.11
CA ASN A 213 50.58 5.87 -26.54
C ASN A 213 49.81 4.60 -26.96
N GLN A 214 49.70 4.42 -28.28
CA GLN A 214 49.05 3.31 -28.95
C GLN A 214 50.07 2.49 -29.75
N ALA A 215 50.95 1.77 -29.06
CA ALA A 215 52.00 0.98 -29.71
C ALA A 215 51.44 -0.05 -30.72
N ASP A 216 52.13 -0.21 -31.85
CA ASP A 216 51.66 -1.01 -33.00
C ASP A 216 51.42 -2.49 -32.65
N ASN A 217 52.18 -3.05 -31.72
CA ASN A 217 52.02 -4.44 -31.24
C ASN A 217 50.70 -4.68 -30.48
N PHE A 218 50.02 -3.62 -30.03
CA PHE A 218 48.70 -3.66 -29.40
C PHE A 218 47.58 -3.12 -30.30
N LYS A 219 47.83 -2.95 -31.60
CA LYS A 219 46.85 -2.41 -32.56
C LYS A 219 45.50 -3.12 -32.55
N TRP A 220 45.52 -4.44 -32.41
CA TRP A 220 44.34 -5.27 -32.30
C TRP A 220 43.44 -4.91 -31.11
N TYR A 221 43.99 -4.28 -30.07
CA TYR A 221 43.26 -3.83 -28.87
C TYR A 221 42.77 -2.38 -29.02
N TRP A 222 43.65 -1.44 -29.38
CA TRP A 222 43.29 -0.01 -29.37
C TRP A 222 42.52 0.45 -30.63
N GLU A 223 42.72 -0.18 -31.78
CA GLU A 223 42.06 0.26 -33.02
C GLU A 223 40.53 0.08 -32.96
N PRO A 224 39.99 -1.04 -32.42
CA PRO A 224 38.55 -1.15 -32.16
C PRO A 224 38.03 -0.11 -31.15
N LEU A 225 38.77 0.13 -30.05
CA LEU A 225 38.35 1.09 -29.02
C LEU A 225 38.24 2.51 -29.56
N ASN A 226 39.19 2.94 -30.39
CA ASN A 226 39.15 4.26 -31.03
C ASN A 226 37.90 4.47 -31.91
N LYS A 227 37.39 3.40 -32.55
CA LYS A 227 36.17 3.48 -33.37
C LYS A 227 34.90 3.69 -32.54
N GLU A 228 34.92 3.25 -31.27
CA GLU A 228 33.81 3.38 -30.33
C GLU A 228 34.07 4.44 -29.24
N LYS A 229 35.05 5.31 -29.46
CA LYS A 229 35.48 6.31 -28.49
C LYS A 229 34.34 7.30 -28.21
N PRO A 230 33.90 7.47 -26.95
CA PRO A 230 32.89 8.46 -26.59
C PRO A 230 33.32 9.90 -26.90
N ASP A 231 32.35 10.79 -27.07
CA ASP A 231 32.60 12.20 -27.36
C ASP A 231 33.24 12.93 -26.17
N ASN A 232 32.88 12.56 -24.95
CA ASN A 232 33.42 13.10 -23.71
C ASN A 232 34.78 12.48 -23.30
N LEU A 233 35.40 11.65 -24.16
CA LEU A 233 36.70 11.05 -23.92
C LEU A 233 37.76 11.61 -24.88
N THR A 234 38.83 12.18 -24.33
CA THR A 234 39.99 12.66 -25.07
C THR A 234 41.19 11.74 -24.87
N TRP A 235 41.78 11.27 -25.97
CA TRP A 235 43.07 10.61 -25.97
C TRP A 235 44.16 11.63 -26.30
N TRP A 236 45.17 11.72 -25.44
CA TRP A 236 46.22 12.75 -25.52
C TRP A 236 47.55 12.26 -26.08
N ASP A 237 47.63 10.99 -26.47
CA ASP A 237 48.87 10.30 -26.86
C ASP A 237 49.96 10.36 -25.78
N GLU A 238 51.22 10.08 -26.12
CA GLU A 238 52.34 10.36 -25.23
C GLU A 238 52.56 11.86 -25.03
N ARG A 239 52.89 12.24 -23.79
CA ARG A 239 53.00 13.64 -23.36
C ARG A 239 54.28 13.86 -22.59
N THR A 240 54.95 14.98 -22.85
CA THR A 240 56.14 15.41 -22.09
C THR A 240 55.77 16.06 -20.75
N ASP A 241 54.56 16.59 -20.66
CA ASP A 241 54.02 17.45 -19.60
C ASP A 241 52.94 16.75 -18.73
N VAL A 242 53.16 15.48 -18.42
CA VAL A 242 52.22 14.63 -17.65
C VAL A 242 51.87 15.25 -16.28
N GLU A 243 52.80 15.98 -15.67
CA GLU A 243 52.59 16.71 -14.42
C GLU A 243 51.42 17.71 -14.48
N ASN A 244 51.16 18.33 -15.64
CA ASN A 244 50.02 19.23 -15.80
C ASN A 244 48.70 18.48 -15.66
N PHE A 245 48.64 17.21 -16.07
CA PHE A 245 47.45 16.37 -15.90
C PHE A 245 47.26 16.05 -14.42
N TYR A 246 48.30 15.59 -13.72
CA TYR A 246 48.17 15.31 -12.29
C TYR A 246 47.73 16.54 -11.47
N GLN A 247 48.19 17.74 -11.84
CA GLN A 247 47.79 18.97 -11.16
C GLN A 247 46.32 19.37 -11.43
N SER A 248 45.74 18.96 -12.55
CA SER A 248 44.47 19.51 -13.06
C SER A 248 43.23 18.65 -12.73
N MET A 249 43.40 17.36 -12.49
CA MET A 249 42.30 16.39 -12.56
C MET A 249 41.57 16.26 -11.22
N ASP A 250 40.28 15.91 -11.27
CA ASP A 250 39.44 15.73 -10.08
C ASP A 250 39.50 14.29 -9.55
N LEU A 251 39.72 13.31 -10.44
CA LEU A 251 39.85 11.89 -10.10
C LEU A 251 40.88 11.21 -10.99
N PHE A 252 41.76 10.38 -10.41
CA PHE A 252 42.59 9.44 -11.15
C PHE A 252 41.95 8.04 -11.09
N LEU A 253 41.45 7.57 -12.23
CA LEU A 253 40.71 6.31 -12.36
C LEU A 253 41.60 5.28 -13.06
N PHE A 254 42.04 4.29 -12.30
CA PHE A 254 42.99 3.27 -12.76
C PHE A 254 42.32 1.90 -12.87
N THR A 255 41.73 1.65 -14.04
CA THR A 255 40.94 0.44 -14.34
C THR A 255 41.79 -0.81 -14.60
N SER A 256 43.11 -0.75 -14.39
CA SER A 256 44.00 -1.87 -14.74
C SER A 256 43.61 -3.14 -13.98
N ARG A 257 43.53 -4.24 -14.73
CA ARG A 257 43.24 -5.58 -14.23
C ARG A 257 44.38 -6.52 -14.61
N GLY A 258 44.83 -7.34 -13.67
CA GLY A 258 45.83 -8.38 -13.94
C GLY A 258 45.20 -9.73 -14.33
N THR A 259 45.99 -10.60 -14.95
CA THR A 259 45.72 -12.03 -15.07
C THR A 259 46.79 -12.82 -14.29
N ALA A 260 46.66 -14.16 -14.22
CA ALA A 260 47.67 -14.99 -13.56
C ALA A 260 49.09 -14.83 -14.14
N ASN A 261 49.19 -14.55 -15.45
CA ASN A 261 50.46 -14.48 -16.20
C ASN A 261 50.81 -13.08 -16.72
N ASP A 262 49.95 -12.08 -16.51
CA ASP A 262 50.18 -10.68 -16.90
C ASP A 262 49.67 -9.79 -15.78
N LYS A 263 50.57 -9.47 -14.85
CA LYS A 263 50.25 -8.83 -13.57
C LYS A 263 50.69 -7.37 -13.60
N GLU A 264 49.93 -6.53 -12.91
CA GLU A 264 50.29 -5.14 -12.70
C GLU A 264 51.07 -5.03 -11.38
N THR A 265 52.40 -5.09 -11.41
CA THR A 265 53.22 -5.27 -10.19
C THR A 265 53.13 -4.12 -9.19
N MET A 266 53.56 -2.93 -9.59
CA MET A 266 53.56 -1.71 -8.77
C MET A 266 53.53 -0.49 -9.70
N PRO A 267 52.33 -0.04 -10.14
CA PRO A 267 52.19 1.06 -11.09
C PRO A 267 52.80 2.36 -10.58
N LEU A 268 53.74 2.91 -11.34
CA LEU A 268 54.32 4.22 -11.04
C LEU A 268 53.25 5.31 -11.01
N VAL A 269 52.28 5.24 -11.92
CA VAL A 269 51.23 6.25 -12.09
C VAL A 269 50.32 6.41 -10.87
N ILE A 270 50.12 5.35 -10.07
CA ILE A 270 49.38 5.44 -8.79
C ILE A 270 50.20 6.26 -7.79
N ARG A 271 51.51 6.00 -7.72
CA ARG A 271 52.44 6.70 -6.82
C ARG A 271 52.65 8.15 -7.26
N GLU A 272 52.71 8.41 -8.55
CA GLU A 272 52.73 9.76 -9.10
C GLU A 272 51.41 10.51 -8.83
N ALA A 273 50.25 9.87 -8.95
CA ALA A 273 48.98 10.49 -8.57
C ALA A 273 48.91 10.79 -7.05
N LEU A 274 49.48 9.92 -6.20
CA LEU A 274 49.63 10.16 -4.76
C LEU A 274 50.51 11.38 -4.45
N SER A 275 51.60 11.58 -5.19
CA SER A 275 52.46 12.77 -5.06
C SER A 275 51.65 14.07 -5.17
N TYR A 276 50.65 14.10 -6.04
CA TYR A 276 49.76 15.24 -6.23
C TYR A 276 48.47 15.18 -5.38
N GLN A 277 48.34 14.19 -4.49
CA GLN A 277 47.16 14.01 -3.62
C GLN A 277 45.83 14.00 -4.40
N ILE A 278 45.83 13.43 -5.61
CA ILE A 278 44.60 13.28 -6.39
C ILE A 278 43.79 12.14 -5.77
N PRO A 279 42.46 12.30 -5.57
CA PRO A 279 41.59 11.19 -5.25
C PRO A 279 41.72 10.09 -6.31
N GLN A 280 41.74 8.84 -5.86
CA GLN A 280 42.06 7.68 -6.71
C GLN A 280 41.03 6.57 -6.54
N LEU A 281 40.67 5.96 -7.67
CA LEU A 281 39.79 4.79 -7.69
C LEU A 281 40.42 3.70 -8.56
N LEU A 282 40.70 2.54 -7.97
CA LEU A 282 41.48 1.46 -8.61
C LEU A 282 41.06 0.06 -8.15
N TYR A 283 41.50 -1.00 -8.81
CA TYR A 283 41.31 -2.37 -8.31
C TYR A 283 42.39 -2.74 -7.30
N ASN A 284 42.01 -3.24 -6.12
CA ASN A 284 42.98 -3.81 -5.17
C ASN A 284 43.44 -5.19 -5.66
N LEU A 285 44.54 -5.23 -6.43
CA LEU A 285 45.08 -6.47 -6.96
C LEU A 285 45.95 -7.18 -5.90
N GLU A 286 45.94 -8.51 -5.89
CA GLU A 286 46.69 -9.34 -4.94
C GLU A 286 48.18 -8.97 -4.87
N VAL A 287 48.77 -8.62 -6.02
CA VAL A 287 50.17 -8.21 -6.16
C VAL A 287 50.53 -6.92 -5.42
N TYR A 288 49.54 -6.10 -5.06
CA TYR A 288 49.76 -4.91 -4.25
C TYR A 288 49.89 -5.24 -2.76
N GLN A 289 49.47 -6.43 -2.32
CA GLN A 289 49.52 -6.85 -0.92
C GLN A 289 48.90 -5.81 0.04
N ASN A 290 47.80 -5.17 -0.38
CA ASN A 290 47.12 -4.10 0.35
C ASN A 290 47.99 -2.87 0.67
N TYR A 291 49.11 -2.67 -0.05
CA TYR A 291 50.02 -1.54 0.17
C TYR A 291 49.31 -0.18 0.15
N PHE A 292 48.26 -0.04 -0.66
CA PHE A 292 47.54 1.21 -0.84
C PHE A 292 46.45 1.48 0.21
N ASP A 293 46.14 0.53 1.11
CA ASP A 293 45.12 0.71 2.17
C ASP A 293 45.52 1.80 3.17
N ASP A 294 46.80 2.10 3.29
CA ASP A 294 47.34 3.11 4.21
C ASP A 294 47.16 4.57 3.71
N TYR A 295 46.55 4.77 2.53
CA TYR A 295 46.38 6.09 1.91
C TYR A 295 44.91 6.50 1.80
N ASP A 296 44.51 7.52 2.56
CA ASP A 296 43.13 8.04 2.60
C ASP A 296 42.58 8.49 1.24
N SER A 297 43.46 8.87 0.30
CA SER A 297 43.07 9.30 -1.05
C SER A 297 42.75 8.15 -2.00
N ILE A 298 42.96 6.88 -1.61
CA ILE A 298 42.73 5.70 -2.45
C ILE A 298 41.45 4.99 -2.03
N ASN A 299 40.59 4.72 -3.01
CA ASN A 299 39.41 3.89 -2.88
C ASN A 299 39.42 2.79 -3.94
N TYR A 300 38.59 1.76 -3.72
CA TYR A 300 38.61 0.57 -4.57
C TYR A 300 37.36 0.38 -5.43
N LEU A 301 37.58 0.04 -6.69
CA LEU A 301 36.57 -0.48 -7.61
C LEU A 301 36.11 -1.88 -7.16
N ASP A 302 34.83 -2.15 -7.38
CA ASP A 302 34.19 -3.45 -7.21
C ASP A 302 34.43 -4.31 -8.46
N PHE A 303 34.94 -5.52 -8.28
CA PHE A 303 35.22 -6.43 -9.39
C PHE A 303 33.95 -6.93 -10.09
N ASP A 304 32.84 -7.02 -9.35
CA ASP A 304 31.63 -7.72 -9.77
C ASP A 304 30.47 -6.77 -10.15
N SER A 305 30.62 -5.46 -9.94
CA SER A 305 29.54 -4.49 -10.17
C SER A 305 29.97 -3.21 -10.87
N PHE A 306 29.60 -3.09 -12.14
CA PHE A 306 29.78 -1.88 -12.95
C PHE A 306 28.99 -0.69 -12.38
N ASP A 307 27.72 -0.91 -12.00
CA ASP A 307 26.84 0.16 -11.50
C ASP A 307 27.33 0.72 -10.15
N ASN A 308 27.84 -0.13 -9.25
CA ASN A 308 28.47 0.34 -8.02
C ASN A 308 29.70 1.21 -8.32
N ASN A 309 30.48 0.86 -9.34
CA ASN A 309 31.65 1.65 -9.73
C ASN A 309 31.25 3.01 -10.32
N VAL A 310 30.17 3.07 -11.11
CA VAL A 310 29.61 4.34 -11.59
C VAL A 310 29.22 5.24 -10.41
N ILE A 311 28.57 4.68 -9.38
CA ILE A 311 28.23 5.38 -8.14
C ILE A 311 29.49 5.89 -7.42
N LYS A 312 30.50 5.04 -7.25
CA LYS A 312 31.77 5.42 -6.61
C LYS A 312 32.48 6.56 -7.34
N ILE A 313 32.48 6.54 -8.69
CA ILE A 313 33.08 7.61 -9.50
C ILE A 313 32.37 8.94 -9.24
N LYS A 314 31.05 8.97 -9.35
CA LYS A 314 30.23 10.17 -9.10
C LYS A 314 30.40 10.69 -7.66
N GLN A 315 30.48 9.81 -6.66
CA GLN A 315 30.73 10.18 -5.25
C GLN A 315 32.08 10.90 -5.09
N HIS A 316 33.14 10.40 -5.73
CA HIS A 316 34.46 11.05 -5.71
C HIS A 316 34.44 12.44 -6.36
N LEU A 317 33.54 12.67 -7.30
CA LEU A 317 33.40 13.94 -8.01
C LEU A 317 32.46 14.92 -7.29
N GLY A 318 31.95 14.54 -6.12
CA GLY A 318 31.14 15.38 -5.26
C GLY A 318 29.65 15.41 -5.62
N GLU A 319 29.15 14.39 -6.33
CA GLU A 319 27.70 14.22 -6.50
C GLU A 319 27.09 13.57 -5.25
N ASP A 320 26.03 14.21 -4.73
CA ASP A 320 25.16 13.64 -3.68
C ASP A 320 24.33 12.50 -4.29
N ILE A 321 24.92 11.30 -4.34
CA ILE A 321 24.23 10.10 -4.78
C ILE A 321 23.59 9.40 -3.60
N ILE A 322 22.31 9.11 -3.76
CA ILE A 322 21.55 8.30 -2.83
C ILE A 322 21.92 6.82 -3.02
N ASN A 323 22.54 6.22 -2.01
CA ASN A 323 22.80 4.79 -2.01
C ASN A 323 21.54 4.01 -1.58
N LYS A 324 20.66 3.70 -2.54
CA LYS A 324 19.39 3.00 -2.30
C LYS A 324 19.55 1.62 -1.64
N HIS A 325 20.72 0.98 -1.72
CA HIS A 325 20.99 -0.31 -1.05
C HIS A 325 21.16 -0.19 0.46
N GLU A 326 21.47 1.02 0.96
CA GLU A 326 21.53 1.35 2.38
C GLU A 326 20.18 1.91 2.89
N GLU A 327 19.12 1.82 2.09
CA GLU A 327 17.80 2.35 2.43
C GLU A 327 16.73 1.26 2.29
N ALA A 328 15.65 1.37 3.06
CA ALA A 328 14.53 0.46 2.93
C ALA A 328 13.18 1.13 3.17
N TYR A 329 12.16 0.66 2.47
CA TYR A 329 10.77 0.92 2.81
C TYR A 329 10.33 -0.01 3.94
N VAL A 330 9.53 0.51 4.88
CA VAL A 330 8.86 -0.26 5.91
C VAL A 330 7.35 -0.12 5.70
N ILE A 331 6.73 -1.17 5.16
CA ILE A 331 5.29 -1.21 4.92
C ILE A 331 4.60 -1.68 6.19
N CYS A 332 3.82 -0.81 6.81
CA CYS A 332 3.00 -1.13 7.97
C CYS A 332 1.66 -1.67 7.49
N THR A 333 1.33 -2.93 7.81
CA THR A 333 0.14 -3.61 7.28
C THR A 333 -0.50 -4.58 8.28
N TYR A 334 -1.76 -4.94 8.05
CA TYR A 334 -2.50 -5.96 8.79
C TYR A 334 -3.34 -6.82 7.82
N PRO A 335 -2.68 -7.71 7.05
CA PRO A 335 -3.29 -8.44 5.93
C PRO A 335 -4.20 -9.61 6.36
N LYS A 336 -5.30 -9.31 7.07
CA LYS A 336 -6.27 -10.32 7.55
C LYS A 336 -7.38 -10.67 6.56
N THR A 337 -7.70 -9.77 5.64
CA THR A 337 -8.74 -9.93 4.62
C THR A 337 -8.10 -9.95 3.23
N GLN A 338 -8.78 -10.53 2.24
CA GLN A 338 -8.28 -10.52 0.87
C GLN A 338 -8.09 -9.08 0.36
N ALA A 339 -8.99 -8.16 0.73
CA ALA A 339 -8.87 -6.75 0.39
C ALA A 339 -7.57 -6.13 0.94
N SER A 340 -7.25 -6.35 2.22
CA SER A 340 -5.99 -5.84 2.81
C SER A 340 -4.75 -6.47 2.19
N VAL A 341 -4.82 -7.74 1.76
CA VAL A 341 -3.74 -8.43 1.03
C VAL A 341 -3.52 -7.79 -0.34
N ASP A 342 -4.60 -7.58 -1.09
CA ASP A 342 -4.54 -7.01 -2.44
C ASP A 342 -4.00 -5.57 -2.40
N THR A 343 -4.49 -4.73 -1.48
CA THR A 343 -4.00 -3.36 -1.27
C THR A 343 -2.51 -3.35 -0.88
N THR A 344 -2.09 -4.23 0.03
CA THR A 344 -0.66 -4.33 0.40
C THR A 344 0.20 -4.76 -0.80
N LEU A 345 -0.29 -5.68 -1.64
CA LEU A 345 0.41 -6.12 -2.83
C LEU A 345 0.57 -5.00 -3.88
N GLU A 346 -0.44 -4.15 -4.03
CA GLU A 346 -0.36 -2.95 -4.89
C GLU A 346 0.70 -1.97 -4.38
N CYS A 347 0.74 -1.73 -3.07
CA CYS A 347 1.78 -0.90 -2.44
C CYS A 347 3.18 -1.48 -2.72
N ILE A 348 3.41 -2.77 -2.47
CA ILE A 348 4.70 -3.44 -2.75
C ILE A 348 5.11 -3.26 -4.21
N LYS A 349 4.19 -3.52 -5.15
CA LYS A 349 4.46 -3.37 -6.59
C LYS A 349 4.85 -1.96 -6.98
N SER A 350 4.27 -0.94 -6.33
CA SER A 350 4.64 0.46 -6.57
C SER A 350 6.05 0.77 -6.08
N LEU A 351 6.41 0.31 -4.88
CA LEU A 351 7.71 0.57 -4.25
C LEU A 351 8.86 -0.20 -4.90
N LYS A 352 8.61 -1.40 -5.42
CA LYS A 352 9.62 -2.21 -6.14
C LYS A 352 10.29 -1.49 -7.30
N LYS A 353 9.56 -0.57 -7.95
CA LYS A 353 10.06 0.20 -9.11
C LYS A 353 11.24 1.09 -8.74
N ASP A 354 11.39 1.42 -7.47
CA ASP A 354 12.41 2.36 -6.97
C ASP A 354 13.72 1.67 -6.52
N ASN A 355 13.75 0.33 -6.47
CA ASN A 355 14.95 -0.48 -6.20
C ASN A 355 15.57 -0.32 -4.79
N ARG A 356 14.83 0.22 -3.82
CA ARG A 356 15.14 0.11 -2.38
C ARG A 356 14.62 -1.22 -1.84
N ARG A 357 15.23 -1.71 -0.76
CA ARG A 357 14.74 -2.93 -0.06
C ARG A 357 13.35 -2.67 0.54
N ILE A 358 12.53 -3.71 0.66
CA ILE A 358 11.19 -3.64 1.23
C ILE A 358 11.09 -4.57 2.45
N ILE A 359 10.63 -4.00 3.55
CA ILE A 359 10.35 -4.69 4.81
C ILE A 359 8.85 -4.60 5.08
N ILE A 360 8.17 -5.73 5.22
CA ILE A 360 6.81 -5.75 5.80
C ILE A 360 6.92 -5.75 7.31
N SER A 361 6.17 -4.89 7.99
CA SER A 361 5.94 -4.96 9.43
C SER A 361 4.45 -5.14 9.72
N ALA A 362 4.10 -6.29 10.28
CA ALA A 362 2.72 -6.70 10.50
C ALA A 362 2.49 -7.27 11.90
N HIS A 363 1.28 -7.04 12.41
CA HIS A 363 0.79 -7.58 13.69
C HIS A 363 -0.21 -8.74 13.49
N CYS A 364 -0.17 -9.37 12.32
CA CYS A 364 -0.80 -10.65 12.03
C CYS A 364 0.10 -11.49 11.13
N ALA A 365 -0.22 -12.79 11.02
CA ALA A 365 0.47 -13.66 10.09
C ALA A 365 0.39 -13.09 8.66
N VAL A 366 1.55 -12.99 8.00
CA VAL A 366 1.66 -12.43 6.64
C VAL A 366 1.43 -13.54 5.62
N PRO A 367 0.49 -13.41 4.68
CA PRO A 367 0.27 -14.42 3.64
C PRO A 367 1.50 -14.64 2.75
N LYS A 368 1.70 -15.89 2.30
CA LYS A 368 2.87 -16.29 1.50
C LYS A 368 3.05 -15.43 0.24
N VAL A 369 1.95 -15.06 -0.41
CA VAL A 369 1.93 -14.17 -1.59
C VAL A 369 2.58 -12.80 -1.34
N LEU A 370 2.52 -12.27 -0.12
CA LEU A 370 3.20 -11.02 0.23
C LEU A 370 4.67 -11.27 0.62
N GLN A 371 4.95 -12.39 1.31
CA GLN A 371 6.31 -12.75 1.72
C GLN A 371 7.22 -12.96 0.52
N ASP A 372 6.72 -13.60 -0.54
CA ASP A 372 7.49 -13.88 -1.76
C ASP A 372 7.84 -12.63 -2.57
N GLU A 373 7.20 -11.49 -2.24
CA GLU A 373 7.35 -10.24 -2.94
C GLU A 373 8.24 -9.23 -2.21
N VAL A 374 8.79 -9.52 -1.03
CA VAL A 374 9.59 -8.55 -0.26
C VAL A 374 10.92 -9.13 0.20
N ASP A 375 11.86 -8.27 0.58
CA ASP A 375 13.17 -8.70 1.08
C ASP A 375 13.07 -9.28 2.50
N TYR A 376 12.23 -8.66 3.35
CA TYR A 376 12.10 -9.05 4.76
C TYR A 376 10.67 -8.93 5.29
N VAL A 377 10.34 -9.75 6.28
CA VAL A 377 9.05 -9.76 6.97
C VAL A 377 9.24 -9.78 8.47
N PHE A 378 8.65 -8.79 9.15
CA PHE A 378 8.47 -8.73 10.59
C PHE A 378 7.03 -9.07 10.95
N TYR A 379 6.86 -10.17 11.68
CA TYR A 379 5.58 -10.57 12.23
C TYR A 379 5.63 -10.48 13.76
N GLU A 380 4.93 -9.49 14.31
CA GLU A 380 4.70 -9.36 15.74
C GLU A 380 3.43 -10.10 16.15
N LYS A 381 3.58 -11.19 16.91
CA LYS A 381 2.45 -12.04 17.32
C LYS A 381 1.65 -11.43 18.48
N ASN A 382 2.25 -10.59 19.31
CA ASN A 382 1.60 -10.04 20.51
C ASN A 382 0.39 -9.15 20.15
N ASN A 383 0.44 -8.45 19.01
CA ASN A 383 -0.62 -7.57 18.49
C ASN A 383 -1.25 -6.71 19.60
N LEU A 384 -0.43 -5.89 20.23
CA LEU A 384 -0.81 -5.13 21.42
C LEU A 384 -1.85 -4.05 21.07
N LEU A 385 -3.00 -4.09 21.74
CA LEU A 385 -4.07 -3.09 21.62
C LEU A 385 -4.28 -2.42 22.98
N THR A 386 -4.73 -1.18 23.01
CA THR A 386 -5.06 -0.43 24.24
C THR A 386 -6.43 0.24 24.10
N LYS A 387 -6.80 1.10 25.06
CA LYS A 387 -7.95 2.00 24.95
C LYS A 387 -7.51 3.40 24.57
N HIS A 388 -8.22 4.03 23.62
CA HIS A 388 -7.91 5.40 23.25
C HIS A 388 -8.30 6.37 24.38
N THR A 389 -7.41 7.28 24.77
CA THR A 389 -7.70 8.27 25.83
C THR A 389 -8.55 9.42 25.34
N PHE A 390 -8.39 9.83 24.07
CA PHE A 390 -9.14 10.91 23.41
C PHE A 390 -10.41 10.45 22.64
N TYR A 391 -10.25 9.75 21.51
CA TYR A 391 -11.37 9.32 20.66
C TYR A 391 -12.23 8.26 21.35
N SER A 392 -13.32 8.70 21.98
CA SER A 392 -14.24 7.85 22.75
C SER A 392 -15.70 7.98 22.33
N GLY A 393 -15.97 8.78 21.30
CA GLY A 393 -17.30 8.97 20.74
C GLY A 393 -17.28 9.03 19.21
N TYR A 394 -18.37 8.58 18.59
CA TYR A 394 -18.59 8.68 17.16
C TYR A 394 -19.96 9.29 16.88
N TRP A 395 -20.04 10.21 15.91
CA TRP A 395 -21.28 10.88 15.52
C TRP A 395 -21.51 10.70 14.02
N LEU A 396 -22.74 10.33 13.65
CA LEU A 396 -23.21 10.23 12.27
C LEU A 396 -24.54 10.97 12.13
N TYR A 397 -24.61 11.90 11.19
CA TYR A 397 -25.82 12.67 10.90
C TYR A 397 -26.37 12.26 9.53
N HIS A 398 -27.62 11.82 9.49
CA HIS A 398 -28.33 11.45 8.26
C HIS A 398 -29.66 12.20 8.14
N SER A 399 -30.23 12.22 6.93
CA SER A 399 -31.57 12.75 6.69
C SER A 399 -32.68 12.04 7.49
N HIS A 400 -32.52 10.73 7.75
CA HIS A 400 -33.55 9.88 8.35
C HIS A 400 -33.28 9.52 9.82
N TYR A 401 -32.04 9.66 10.28
CA TYR A 401 -31.64 9.36 11.64
C TYR A 401 -30.36 10.13 12.02
N ASP A 402 -30.11 10.26 13.31
CA ASP A 402 -28.79 10.62 13.84
C ASP A 402 -28.29 9.50 14.74
N THR A 403 -26.98 9.31 14.79
CA THR A 403 -26.34 8.35 15.67
C THR A 403 -25.24 9.04 16.47
N TYR A 404 -25.26 8.80 17.78
CA TYR A 404 -24.11 8.97 18.65
C TYR A 404 -23.75 7.59 19.19
N VAL A 405 -22.49 7.19 19.09
CA VAL A 405 -21.96 5.98 19.71
C VAL A 405 -20.95 6.38 20.76
N ASN A 406 -21.16 5.94 22.00
CA ASN A 406 -20.12 5.98 23.02
C ASN A 406 -19.27 4.72 22.86
N LEU A 407 -18.05 4.89 22.35
CA LEU A 407 -17.19 3.76 21.99
C LEU A 407 -16.81 2.91 23.20
N LYS A 408 -16.81 3.50 24.41
CA LYS A 408 -16.55 2.81 25.69
C LYS A 408 -17.67 1.85 26.11
N GLY A 409 -18.88 1.98 25.57
CA GLY A 409 -20.04 1.20 26.00
C GLY A 409 -19.94 -0.30 25.70
N GLU A 410 -19.40 -0.64 24.51
CA GLU A 410 -19.29 -2.01 24.00
C GLU A 410 -17.88 -2.30 23.47
N ASP A 411 -16.86 -1.82 24.17
CA ASP A 411 -15.44 -2.07 23.85
C ASP A 411 -14.97 -1.59 22.46
N ASN A 412 -15.72 -0.69 21.80
CA ASN A 412 -15.43 -0.15 20.47
C ASN A 412 -14.29 0.90 20.49
N ASP A 413 -13.81 1.31 21.66
CA ASP A 413 -12.66 2.20 21.86
C ASP A 413 -11.32 1.44 21.93
N ARG A 414 -11.27 0.17 21.52
CA ARG A 414 -10.01 -0.57 21.34
C ARG A 414 -9.20 0.06 20.21
N TYR A 415 -7.93 0.34 20.50
CA TYR A 415 -7.04 1.13 19.69
C TYR A 415 -5.72 0.40 19.40
N HIS A 416 -5.24 0.52 18.16
CA HIS A 416 -4.08 -0.20 17.63
C HIS A 416 -2.79 0.63 17.63
N GLY A 417 -2.78 1.82 18.25
CA GLY A 417 -1.56 2.64 18.38
C GLY A 417 -0.33 1.91 18.95
N PRO A 418 -0.46 1.04 19.98
CA PRO A 418 0.68 0.24 20.45
C PRO A 418 1.21 -0.72 19.37
N ALA A 419 0.33 -1.33 18.58
CA ALA A 419 0.73 -2.16 17.46
C ALA A 419 1.50 -1.35 16.40
N CYS A 420 1.00 -0.15 16.03
CA CYS A 420 1.73 0.78 15.15
C CYS A 420 3.10 1.16 15.72
N TYR A 421 3.15 1.52 17.00
CA TYR A 421 4.40 1.85 17.69
C TYR A 421 5.45 0.74 17.57
N THR A 422 5.05 -0.51 17.82
CA THR A 422 5.94 -1.67 17.66
C THR A 422 6.31 -1.93 16.20
N SER A 423 5.40 -1.68 15.25
CA SER A 423 5.67 -1.78 13.81
C SER A 423 6.68 -0.74 13.32
N PHE A 424 6.83 0.38 14.01
CA PHE A 424 7.87 1.36 13.70
C PHE A 424 9.21 0.98 14.36
N TYR A 425 9.17 0.53 15.62
CA TYR A 425 10.34 0.20 16.43
C TYR A 425 11.07 -1.08 15.97
N ASN A 426 10.34 -2.18 15.77
CA ASN A 426 10.95 -3.49 15.51
C ASN A 426 11.79 -3.52 14.21
N PRO A 427 11.31 -3.00 13.06
CA PRO A 427 12.12 -2.93 11.85
C PRO A 427 13.40 -2.12 12.01
N ALA A 428 13.41 -1.07 12.83
CA ALA A 428 14.61 -0.27 13.10
C ALA A 428 15.71 -1.08 13.81
N THR A 429 15.35 -1.98 14.72
CA THR A 429 16.32 -2.87 15.40
C THR A 429 17.07 -3.75 14.41
N PHE A 430 16.36 -4.26 13.40
CA PHE A 430 16.91 -5.16 12.39
C PHE A 430 17.68 -4.42 11.29
N ALA A 431 17.14 -3.30 10.81
CA ALA A 431 17.76 -2.46 9.79
C ALA A 431 19.20 -2.09 10.14
N LYS A 432 19.44 -1.71 11.41
CA LYS A 432 20.76 -1.39 11.93
C LYS A 432 21.76 -2.55 11.79
N GLY A 433 21.32 -3.79 12.02
CA GLY A 433 22.17 -4.98 11.87
C GLY A 433 22.55 -5.31 10.42
N LEU A 434 21.80 -4.81 9.44
CA LEU A 434 22.04 -5.03 8.01
C LEU A 434 22.75 -3.87 7.30
N GLY A 435 23.20 -2.86 8.05
CA GLY A 435 23.80 -1.65 7.48
C GLY A 435 22.81 -0.77 6.71
N ILE A 436 21.50 -0.93 6.94
CA ILE A 436 20.49 -0.02 6.40
C ILE A 436 20.54 1.26 7.26
N LYS A 437 20.77 2.41 6.63
CA LYS A 437 20.97 3.71 7.26
C LYS A 437 19.71 4.58 7.29
N LYS A 438 18.74 4.33 6.41
CA LYS A 438 17.49 5.12 6.33
C LYS A 438 16.29 4.22 6.11
N LEU A 439 15.20 4.52 6.82
CA LEU A 439 13.92 3.83 6.72
C LEU A 439 12.84 4.81 6.29
N HIS A 440 12.05 4.40 5.31
CA HIS A 440 10.89 5.12 4.81
C HIS A 440 9.63 4.34 5.21
N TYR A 441 8.97 4.77 6.27
CA TYR A 441 7.76 4.13 6.81
C TYR A 441 6.56 4.57 6.00
N ILE A 442 5.76 3.60 5.55
CA ILE A 442 4.60 3.84 4.71
C ILE A 442 3.46 2.90 5.12
N ASN A 443 2.24 3.43 5.22
CA ASN A 443 1.05 2.61 5.35
C ASN A 443 0.75 1.89 4.03
N PHE A 444 0.26 0.66 4.16
CA PHE A 444 0.02 -0.24 3.02
C PHE A 444 -1.00 0.25 1.98
N ASP A 445 -1.79 1.28 2.28
CA ASP A 445 -2.80 1.87 1.42
C ASP A 445 -2.33 3.15 0.69
N TYR A 446 -1.01 3.40 0.71
CA TYR A 446 -0.34 4.44 -0.08
C TYR A 446 0.47 3.80 -1.21
N ILE A 447 0.13 4.16 -2.46
CA ILE A 447 0.74 3.65 -3.68
C ILE A 447 1.68 4.71 -4.26
N LEU A 448 2.98 4.41 -4.38
CA LEU A 448 3.98 5.36 -4.88
C LEU A 448 3.81 5.58 -6.39
N LYS A 449 3.61 6.83 -6.79
CA LYS A 449 3.55 7.26 -8.20
C LYS A 449 4.95 7.54 -8.76
N ASP A 450 5.77 8.25 -7.98
CA ASP A 450 7.10 8.75 -8.36
C ASP A 450 8.01 8.79 -7.11
N SER A 451 9.26 8.35 -7.24
CA SER A 451 10.20 8.23 -6.11
C SER A 451 11.06 9.46 -5.86
N SER A 452 10.92 10.54 -6.64
CA SER A 452 11.67 11.78 -6.47
C SER A 452 11.44 12.43 -5.09
N TYR A 453 10.25 12.28 -4.50
CA TYR A 453 10.00 12.74 -3.14
C TYR A 453 10.74 11.91 -2.09
N ILE A 454 10.83 10.60 -2.29
CA ILE A 454 11.65 9.72 -1.44
C ILE A 454 13.12 10.09 -1.57
N ASP A 455 13.58 10.40 -2.77
CA ASP A 455 14.96 10.84 -3.01
C ASP A 455 15.25 12.21 -2.36
N TYR A 456 14.31 13.14 -2.42
CA TYR A 456 14.38 14.40 -1.68
C TYR A 456 14.48 14.18 -0.16
N ILE A 457 13.64 13.29 0.39
CA ILE A 457 13.65 12.97 1.83
C ILE A 457 14.95 12.27 2.22
N SER A 458 15.43 11.34 1.40
CA SER A 458 16.70 10.66 1.61
C SER A 458 17.86 11.65 1.75
N LYS A 459 17.91 12.69 0.89
CA LYS A 459 18.91 13.77 0.99
C LYS A 459 18.78 14.59 2.27
N LYS A 460 17.56 14.84 2.76
CA LYS A 460 17.37 15.50 4.07
C LYS A 460 17.97 14.68 5.19
N LEU A 461 17.76 13.37 5.16
CA LEU A 461 18.28 12.41 6.13
C LEU A 461 19.81 12.20 6.06
N ASP A 462 20.55 12.83 5.13
CA ASP A 462 22.02 12.87 5.19
C ASP A 462 22.51 13.80 6.31
N ASN A 463 21.71 14.82 6.64
CA ASN A 463 22.05 15.82 7.66
C ASN A 463 21.02 15.88 8.82
N HIS A 464 19.99 15.05 8.76
CA HIS A 464 18.91 14.97 9.75
C HIS A 464 18.68 13.51 10.18
N ASP A 465 18.12 13.34 11.37
CA ASP A 465 17.79 12.05 11.97
C ASP A 465 16.42 11.55 11.54
N THR A 466 15.46 12.46 11.36
CA THR A 466 14.06 12.15 11.02
C THR A 466 13.50 13.16 10.03
N PHE A 467 12.43 12.75 9.36
CA PHE A 467 11.60 13.55 8.48
C PHE A 467 10.13 13.30 8.80
N PHE A 468 9.41 14.33 9.21
CA PHE A 468 7.98 14.27 9.52
C PHE A 468 7.23 15.43 8.85
N GLY A 469 5.96 15.21 8.53
CA GLY A 469 5.00 16.30 8.35
C GLY A 469 4.25 16.58 9.66
N GLU A 470 3.96 17.84 9.96
CA GLU A 470 3.19 18.22 11.15
C GLU A 470 1.76 18.69 10.83
N PHE A 471 0.84 18.42 11.75
CA PHE A 471 -0.53 18.93 11.70
C PHE A 471 -1.12 19.12 13.11
N GLU A 472 -2.26 19.80 13.21
CA GLU A 472 -3.00 19.97 14.46
C GLU A 472 -4.34 19.22 14.37
N ALA A 473 -4.50 18.24 15.26
CA ALA A 473 -5.71 17.45 15.44
C ALA A 473 -6.52 17.96 16.63
N GLN A 474 -7.70 17.39 16.87
CA GLN A 474 -8.51 17.74 18.04
C GLN A 474 -7.82 17.38 19.36
N GLU A 475 -6.96 16.36 19.34
CA GLU A 475 -6.17 15.94 20.51
C GLU A 475 -4.92 16.80 20.75
N GLY A 476 -4.52 17.65 19.79
CA GLY A 476 -3.34 18.50 19.91
C GLY A 476 -2.45 18.46 18.67
N LYS A 477 -1.19 18.84 18.85
CA LYS A 477 -0.19 18.79 17.78
C LYS A 477 0.25 17.35 17.51
N CYS A 478 0.42 17.03 16.24
CA CYS A 478 0.63 15.68 15.75
C CYS A 478 1.70 15.66 14.64
N TYR A 479 2.37 14.52 14.49
CA TYR A 479 3.10 14.17 13.27
C TYR A 479 2.33 13.13 12.46
N TYR A 480 2.36 13.24 11.13
CA TYR A 480 1.78 12.22 10.28
C TYR A 480 2.54 10.90 10.45
N THR A 481 1.81 9.80 10.66
CA THR A 481 2.36 8.46 10.82
C THR A 481 1.96 7.51 9.70
N TYR A 482 1.09 7.92 8.77
CA TYR A 482 0.83 7.15 7.55
C TYR A 482 2.04 7.13 6.60
N PHE A 483 2.90 8.14 6.70
CA PHE A 483 4.17 8.23 5.99
C PHE A 483 5.15 9.09 6.79
N PHE A 484 6.37 8.61 7.02
CA PHE A 484 7.47 9.39 7.57
C PHE A 484 8.80 8.67 7.29
N SER A 485 9.94 9.31 7.57
CA SER A 485 11.23 8.64 7.39
C SER A 485 12.19 8.94 8.53
N ALA A 486 13.07 8.00 8.83
CA ALA A 486 14.04 8.14 9.92
C ALA A 486 15.29 7.29 9.71
N ARG A 487 16.39 7.70 10.34
CA ARG A 487 17.52 6.80 10.59
C ARG A 487 17.12 5.77 11.64
N PRO A 488 17.47 4.48 11.51
CA PRO A 488 17.16 3.47 12.53
C PRO A 488 17.57 3.89 13.94
N GLU A 489 18.75 4.49 14.09
CA GLU A 489 19.25 5.01 15.37
C GLU A 489 18.33 6.05 15.99
N ALA A 490 17.71 6.91 15.18
CA ALA A 490 16.81 7.95 15.66
C ALA A 490 15.58 7.33 16.34
N ILE A 491 15.02 6.28 15.72
CA ILE A 491 13.91 5.51 16.31
C ILE A 491 14.35 4.83 17.60
N LEU A 492 15.48 4.12 17.58
CA LEU A 492 15.95 3.36 18.74
C LEU A 492 16.41 4.23 19.92
N ASN A 493 16.84 5.47 19.67
CA ASN A 493 17.26 6.40 20.72
C ASN A 493 16.09 7.13 21.38
N ASN A 494 14.98 7.34 20.66
CA ASN A 494 13.83 8.10 21.16
C ASN A 494 12.65 7.21 21.59
N CYS A 495 12.50 6.03 20.97
CA CYS A 495 11.46 5.07 21.29
C CYS A 495 12.02 3.92 22.16
N LYS A 496 11.17 3.28 22.95
CA LYS A 496 11.52 2.15 23.82
C LYS A 496 10.75 0.91 23.41
N PHE A 497 11.35 -0.26 23.60
CA PHE A 497 10.62 -1.51 23.44
C PHE A 497 9.46 -1.60 24.46
N ILE A 498 8.31 -2.08 24.01
CA ILE A 498 7.09 -2.26 24.81
C ILE A 498 6.51 -3.65 24.56
N GLU A 499 5.95 -4.27 25.60
CA GLU A 499 5.31 -5.59 25.57
C GLU A 499 3.90 -5.60 26.16
N THR A 500 3.52 -4.55 26.89
CA THR A 500 2.27 -4.46 27.66
C THR A 500 1.53 -3.15 27.44
N GLU A 501 0.21 -3.16 27.65
CA GLU A 501 -0.65 -1.98 27.48
C GLU A 501 -0.20 -0.84 28.41
N ASP A 502 0.15 -1.16 29.66
CA ASP A 502 0.63 -0.20 30.66
C ASP A 502 1.93 0.48 30.22
N GLN A 503 2.88 -0.26 29.63
CA GLN A 503 4.12 0.34 29.12
C GLN A 503 3.86 1.37 28.03
N TYR A 504 2.92 1.09 27.11
CA TYR A 504 2.54 2.06 26.08
C TYR A 504 1.83 3.27 26.68
N ASN A 505 0.83 3.05 27.52
CA ASN A 505 0.04 4.14 28.11
C ASN A 505 0.92 5.05 28.98
N ASN A 506 1.93 4.52 29.68
CA ASN A 506 2.88 5.29 30.46
C ASN A 506 3.76 6.23 29.60
N LEU A 507 3.89 6.00 28.29
CA LEU A 507 4.62 6.92 27.39
C LEU A 507 3.93 8.29 27.31
N MET A 508 2.60 8.32 27.44
CA MET A 508 1.83 9.57 27.46
C MET A 508 2.26 10.45 28.65
N ASP A 509 2.39 9.86 29.83
CA ASP A 509 2.86 10.54 31.04
C ASP A 509 4.36 10.89 30.94
N GLU A 510 5.18 9.98 30.39
CA GLU A 510 6.63 10.19 30.24
C GLU A 510 6.97 11.38 29.34
N HIS A 511 6.27 11.50 28.20
CA HIS A 511 6.52 12.54 27.21
C HIS A 511 5.57 13.75 27.34
N GLY A 512 4.63 13.67 28.28
CA GLY A 512 3.61 14.69 28.53
C GLY A 512 2.78 14.98 27.27
N SER A 513 2.29 13.93 26.60
CA SER A 513 1.38 14.05 25.45
C SER A 513 -0.06 14.21 25.90
N GLU A 514 -0.88 14.88 25.10
CA GLU A 514 -2.28 15.14 25.41
C GLU A 514 -3.15 13.87 25.30
N SER A 515 -2.74 12.92 24.44
CA SER A 515 -3.40 11.63 24.28
C SER A 515 -2.39 10.49 24.10
N ASN A 516 -2.89 9.25 24.11
CA ASN A 516 -2.13 8.07 23.69
C ASN A 516 -2.31 7.74 22.20
N GLY A 517 -2.81 8.68 21.39
CA GLY A 517 -2.85 8.56 19.93
C GLY A 517 -1.44 8.58 19.36
N ILE A 518 -1.13 7.69 18.41
CA ILE A 518 0.24 7.48 17.92
C ILE A 518 0.83 8.74 17.29
N GLU A 519 0.03 9.52 16.58
CA GLU A 519 0.44 10.77 15.93
C GLU A 519 0.80 11.86 16.95
N ASN A 520 -0.01 12.04 17.99
CA ASN A 520 0.24 12.97 19.08
C ASN A 520 1.43 12.50 19.93
N LEU A 521 1.48 11.21 20.26
CA LEU A 521 2.58 10.63 21.01
C LEU A 521 3.92 10.79 20.28
N TYR A 522 3.97 10.53 18.97
CA TYR A 522 5.18 10.73 18.16
C TYR A 522 5.61 12.19 18.10
N TYR A 523 4.67 13.13 18.01
CA TYR A 523 5.00 14.55 18.16
C TYR A 523 5.72 14.81 19.49
N HIS A 524 5.21 14.31 20.62
CA HIS A 524 5.82 14.56 21.94
C HIS A 524 7.15 13.82 22.15
N ILE A 525 7.31 12.62 21.59
CA ILE A 525 8.57 11.87 21.61
C ILE A 525 9.65 12.65 20.86
N PHE A 526 9.33 13.17 19.66
CA PHE A 526 10.35 13.73 18.77
C PHE A 526 10.47 15.26 18.82
N LYS A 527 9.50 16.04 19.32
CA LYS A 527 9.49 17.53 19.21
C LYS A 527 10.76 18.25 19.69
N ASN A 528 11.50 17.65 20.62
CA ASN A 528 12.74 18.21 21.17
C ASN A 528 14.02 17.65 20.52
N ASN A 529 13.89 16.73 19.56
CA ASN A 529 15.03 16.17 18.84
C ASN A 529 15.60 17.19 17.85
N LYS A 530 16.86 17.59 18.07
CA LYS A 530 17.55 18.58 17.23
C LYS A 530 17.76 18.10 15.79
N GLY A 531 17.79 16.79 15.57
CA GLY A 531 17.97 16.19 14.25
C GLY A 531 16.68 16.08 13.43
N ASN A 532 15.54 16.61 13.88
CA ASN A 532 14.32 16.53 13.08
C ASN A 532 14.32 17.51 11.90
N TYR A 533 13.86 17.02 10.75
CA TYR A 533 13.34 17.87 9.68
C TYR A 533 11.81 17.79 9.67
N ILE A 534 11.14 18.94 9.81
CA ILE A 534 9.68 19.02 9.87
C ILE A 534 9.16 19.81 8.68
N GLU A 535 8.24 19.22 7.93
CA GLU A 535 7.49 19.93 6.89
C GLU A 535 6.15 20.46 7.42
N SER A 536 5.81 21.67 6.99
CA SER A 536 4.49 22.26 7.24
C SER A 536 3.41 21.39 6.62
N ARG A 537 2.25 21.33 7.29
CA ARG A 537 1.04 20.66 6.81
C ARG A 537 0.77 20.84 5.32
N GLU A 538 0.72 22.10 4.85
CA GLU A 538 0.33 22.42 3.47
C GLU A 538 1.29 21.80 2.46
N LYS A 539 2.59 21.80 2.77
CA LYS A 539 3.60 21.20 1.90
C LYS A 539 3.53 19.68 1.94
N PHE A 540 3.46 19.09 3.12
CA PHE A 540 3.45 17.64 3.27
C PHE A 540 2.20 17.01 2.66
N GLU A 541 1.01 17.60 2.85
CA GLU A 541 -0.24 17.13 2.24
C GLU A 541 -0.19 17.28 0.70
N ALA A 542 0.35 18.39 0.18
CA ALA A 542 0.49 18.59 -1.27
C ALA A 542 1.46 17.60 -1.91
N ASP A 543 2.64 17.40 -1.32
CA ASP A 543 3.61 16.42 -1.80
C ASP A 543 3.01 15.00 -1.67
N ALA A 544 2.31 14.68 -0.58
CA ALA A 544 1.67 13.38 -0.44
C ALA A 544 0.62 13.12 -1.55
N GLU A 545 -0.17 14.11 -1.93
CA GLU A 545 -1.14 14.01 -3.03
C GLU A 545 -0.46 13.89 -4.41
N GLU A 546 0.65 14.60 -4.61
CA GLU A 546 1.44 14.57 -5.84
C GLU A 546 2.10 13.19 -6.04
N TYR A 547 2.76 12.68 -5.01
CA TYR A 547 3.66 11.51 -5.12
C TYR A 547 3.02 10.17 -4.72
N PHE A 548 1.88 10.18 -4.00
CA PHE A 548 1.16 8.96 -3.62
C PHE A 548 -0.29 8.96 -4.12
N GLU A 549 -0.81 7.77 -4.40
CA GLU A 549 -2.24 7.49 -4.53
C GLU A 549 -2.72 6.82 -3.24
N PHE A 550 -3.78 7.39 -2.63
CA PHE A 550 -4.33 6.92 -1.36
C PHE A 550 -5.62 6.13 -1.62
N GLU A 551 -5.65 4.88 -1.15
CA GLU A 551 -6.74 3.94 -1.44
C GLU A 551 -7.84 3.89 -0.35
N ASP A 552 -7.72 4.69 0.72
CA ASP A 552 -8.68 4.82 1.84
C ASP A 552 -9.05 3.49 2.51
N TYR A 553 -8.03 2.81 3.05
CA TYR A 553 -8.20 1.59 3.86
C TYR A 553 -8.19 1.91 5.36
N SER A 554 -9.28 2.48 5.86
CA SER A 554 -9.47 2.71 7.30
C SER A 554 -9.93 1.44 8.03
N MET A 555 -9.37 1.14 9.21
CA MET A 555 -9.86 0.04 10.09
C MET A 555 -10.92 0.50 11.11
N VAL A 556 -11.62 1.60 10.84
CA VAL A 556 -12.67 2.11 11.74
C VAL A 556 -13.99 1.38 11.47
N GLU A 557 -14.30 0.45 12.36
CA GLU A 557 -15.51 -0.37 12.32
C GLU A 557 -16.11 -0.48 13.72
N TYR A 558 -17.41 -0.23 13.83
CA TYR A 558 -18.10 -0.27 15.12
C TYR A 558 -19.34 -1.16 15.04
N TYR A 559 -19.51 -2.01 16.05
CA TYR A 559 -20.66 -2.89 16.22
C TYR A 559 -21.22 -2.65 17.62
N THR A 560 -22.49 -2.29 17.73
CA THR A 560 -23.09 -1.96 19.03
C THR A 560 -24.61 -2.11 19.04
N ILE A 561 -25.19 -2.06 20.24
CA ILE A 561 -26.64 -1.96 20.46
C ILE A 561 -26.91 -0.60 21.11
N LEU A 562 -27.67 0.23 20.40
CA LEU A 562 -27.99 1.59 20.82
C LEU A 562 -29.41 1.66 21.43
N PRO A 563 -29.61 2.49 22.46
CA PRO A 563 -30.94 2.94 22.83
C PRO A 563 -31.48 3.86 21.73
N THR A 564 -32.80 4.01 21.67
CA THR A 564 -33.44 4.88 20.70
C THR A 564 -34.55 5.72 21.32
N ASP A 565 -34.91 6.81 20.64
CA ASP A 565 -36.04 7.68 20.95
C ASP A 565 -37.39 7.17 20.39
N VAL A 566 -37.41 5.92 19.90
CA VAL A 566 -38.62 5.17 19.57
C VAL A 566 -39.00 4.28 20.75
N ASP A 567 -40.21 4.47 21.28
CA ASP A 567 -40.68 3.81 22.50
C ASP A 567 -40.58 2.28 22.42
N ASN A 568 -40.03 1.65 23.46
CA ASN A 568 -39.87 0.19 23.57
C ASN A 568 -39.08 -0.46 22.41
N HIS A 569 -38.15 0.27 21.78
CA HIS A 569 -37.25 -0.28 20.77
C HIS A 569 -35.78 -0.15 21.18
N PHE A 570 -34.94 -1.04 20.65
CA PHE A 570 -33.48 -0.90 20.66
C PHE A 570 -32.95 -1.02 19.23
N CYS A 571 -31.71 -0.57 18.99
CA CYS A 571 -31.12 -0.49 17.66
C CYS A 571 -29.79 -1.23 17.56
N PRO A 572 -29.76 -2.45 16.99
CA PRO A 572 -28.51 -3.03 16.49
C PRO A 572 -27.95 -2.15 15.38
N TRP A 573 -26.68 -1.77 15.50
CA TRP A 573 -26.07 -0.77 14.63
C TRP A 573 -24.63 -1.15 14.26
N VAL A 574 -24.28 -0.95 12.99
CA VAL A 574 -22.95 -1.20 12.42
C VAL A 574 -22.53 -0.03 11.54
N THR A 575 -21.28 0.40 11.66
CA THR A 575 -20.63 1.27 10.66
C THR A 575 -19.25 0.75 10.30
N ILE A 576 -18.87 0.97 9.04
CA ILE A 576 -17.58 0.61 8.44
C ILE A 576 -17.18 1.78 7.55
N SER A 577 -16.03 2.41 7.81
CA SER A 577 -15.53 3.54 7.01
C SER A 577 -14.49 3.15 5.96
N ASN A 578 -14.14 1.88 5.84
CA ASN A 578 -13.19 1.38 4.84
C ASN A 578 -13.76 1.44 3.41
N ALA A 579 -13.14 2.17 2.49
CA ALA A 579 -13.61 2.29 1.11
C ALA A 579 -13.37 1.02 0.25
N LYS A 580 -12.43 0.17 0.67
CA LYS A 580 -12.01 -1.05 -0.04
C LYS A 580 -12.52 -2.34 0.59
N GLU A 581 -13.43 -2.22 1.55
CA GLU A 581 -13.90 -3.38 2.31
C GLU A 581 -14.61 -4.42 1.44
N SER A 582 -14.45 -5.70 1.80
CA SER A 582 -15.13 -6.82 1.15
C SER A 582 -15.49 -7.89 2.19
N LYS A 583 -16.64 -7.72 2.85
CA LYS A 583 -17.10 -8.57 3.96
C LYS A 583 -18.53 -9.05 3.78
N LEU A 584 -18.85 -10.16 4.42
CA LEU A 584 -20.20 -10.66 4.62
C LEU A 584 -20.50 -10.64 6.12
N ILE A 585 -21.54 -9.91 6.52
CA ILE A 585 -22.04 -9.90 7.90
C ILE A 585 -23.32 -10.73 7.96
N HIS A 586 -23.27 -11.84 8.67
CA HIS A 586 -24.45 -12.64 9.00
C HIS A 586 -25.05 -12.12 10.30
N TYR A 587 -26.12 -11.34 10.16
CA TYR A 587 -26.85 -10.69 11.24
C TYR A 587 -28.06 -11.55 11.66
N THR A 588 -28.07 -11.99 12.92
CA THR A 588 -29.16 -12.80 13.47
C THR A 588 -29.66 -12.25 14.80
N VAL A 589 -30.96 -12.39 15.03
CA VAL A 589 -31.61 -12.02 16.30
C VAL A 589 -32.51 -13.14 16.78
N ILE A 590 -32.25 -13.60 17.99
CA ILE A 590 -33.05 -14.61 18.69
C ILE A 590 -33.78 -13.92 19.84
N LYS A 591 -35.11 -13.96 19.85
CA LYS A 591 -35.98 -13.46 20.93
C LYS A 591 -36.59 -14.64 21.68
N ASN A 592 -36.36 -14.74 22.99
CA ASN A 592 -36.92 -15.79 23.86
C ASN A 592 -36.74 -17.21 23.26
N ASN A 593 -35.54 -17.52 22.79
CA ASN A 593 -35.16 -18.78 22.11
C ASN A 593 -35.80 -19.03 20.73
N LYS A 594 -36.48 -18.04 20.14
CA LYS A 594 -37.00 -18.10 18.76
C LYS A 594 -36.19 -17.17 17.86
N LEU A 595 -35.66 -17.69 16.76
CA LEU A 595 -35.04 -16.87 15.71
C LEU A 595 -36.12 -15.98 15.10
N ILE A 596 -35.91 -14.67 15.12
CA ILE A 596 -36.85 -13.68 14.56
C ILE A 596 -36.25 -12.89 13.40
N ILE A 597 -34.92 -12.82 13.29
CA ILE A 597 -34.22 -12.18 12.17
C ILE A 597 -33.04 -13.06 11.77
N ASP A 598 -32.90 -13.28 10.46
CA ASP A 598 -31.78 -13.96 9.81
C ASP A 598 -31.49 -13.26 8.48
N ARG A 599 -30.41 -12.46 8.44
CA ARG A 599 -30.06 -11.65 7.26
C ARG A 599 -28.57 -11.76 6.95
N LYS A 600 -28.25 -11.81 5.66
CA LYS A 600 -26.88 -11.70 5.15
C LYS A 600 -26.70 -10.30 4.55
N LEU A 601 -25.72 -9.57 5.05
CA LEU A 601 -25.40 -8.21 4.62
C LEU A 601 -24.06 -8.24 3.90
N GLU A 602 -24.09 -8.06 2.58
CA GLU A 602 -22.86 -7.91 1.79
C GLU A 602 -22.33 -6.48 1.91
N VAL A 603 -21.07 -6.35 2.30
CA VAL A 603 -20.35 -5.10 2.48
C VAL A 603 -19.32 -4.97 1.38
N ARG A 604 -19.45 -3.91 0.57
CA ARG A 604 -18.48 -3.51 -0.46
C ARG A 604 -18.17 -2.03 -0.27
N GLY A 605 -17.01 -1.74 0.33
CA GLY A 605 -16.62 -0.40 0.74
C GLY A 605 -17.37 0.12 1.98
N LYS A 606 -17.51 1.45 2.07
CA LYS A 606 -18.13 2.14 3.22
C LYS A 606 -19.55 1.64 3.42
N TYR A 607 -19.90 1.31 4.65
CA TYR A 607 -21.17 0.68 4.96
C TYR A 607 -21.74 1.16 6.29
N SER A 608 -23.06 1.27 6.36
CA SER A 608 -23.78 1.57 7.59
C SER A 608 -25.09 0.80 7.59
N PHE A 609 -25.37 0.14 8.71
CA PHE A 609 -26.55 -0.67 8.89
C PHE A 609 -27.15 -0.42 10.27
N TRP A 610 -28.48 -0.42 10.33
CA TRP A 610 -29.23 -0.32 11.56
C TRP A 610 -30.55 -1.08 11.43
N ASP A 611 -31.09 -1.49 12.58
CA ASP A 611 -32.42 -2.09 12.70
C ASP A 611 -33.16 -1.50 13.91
N LEU A 612 -34.48 -1.59 13.96
CA LEU A 612 -35.28 -1.15 15.11
C LEU A 612 -36.14 -2.31 15.61
N ILE A 613 -35.84 -2.80 16.81
CA ILE A 613 -36.43 -4.02 17.35
C ILE A 613 -37.25 -3.71 18.60
N LYS A 614 -38.54 -4.03 18.56
CA LYS A 614 -39.45 -3.89 19.70
C LYS A 614 -39.12 -4.90 20.81
N TYR A 615 -39.03 -4.43 22.04
CA TYR A 615 -38.76 -5.25 23.22
C TYR A 615 -39.63 -4.86 24.42
N ASP A 616 -39.91 -5.85 25.26
CA ASP A 616 -40.37 -5.65 26.63
C ASP A 616 -39.26 -5.96 27.62
N LEU A 617 -39.29 -5.37 28.82
CA LEU A 617 -38.28 -5.62 29.85
C LEU A 617 -38.20 -7.08 30.34
N THR A 618 -39.19 -7.90 29.99
CA THR A 618 -39.21 -9.34 30.28
C THR A 618 -38.55 -10.19 29.20
N ASP A 619 -38.33 -9.62 28.01
CA ASP A 619 -37.72 -10.32 26.89
C ASP A 619 -36.23 -10.59 27.11
N LYS A 620 -35.74 -11.65 26.46
CA LYS A 620 -34.33 -11.97 26.32
C LYS A 620 -33.97 -12.04 24.85
N PHE A 621 -32.90 -11.35 24.46
CA PHE A 621 -32.39 -11.37 23.10
C PHE A 621 -30.94 -11.85 23.05
N LYS A 622 -30.60 -12.55 21.97
CA LYS A 622 -29.22 -12.71 21.50
C LYS A 622 -29.14 -12.09 20.11
N VAL A 623 -28.28 -11.08 19.96
CA VAL A 623 -27.97 -10.42 18.68
C VAL A 623 -26.56 -10.83 18.28
N LYS A 624 -26.37 -11.38 17.08
CA LYS A 624 -25.07 -11.83 16.58
C LYS A 624 -24.78 -11.19 15.23
N PHE A 625 -23.57 -10.66 15.06
CA PHE A 625 -22.96 -10.29 13.79
C PHE A 625 -21.75 -11.19 13.57
N GLU A 626 -21.89 -12.19 12.69
CA GLU A 626 -20.79 -13.06 12.30
C GLU A 626 -20.19 -12.55 10.99
N VAL A 627 -18.92 -12.15 11.03
CA VAL A 627 -18.25 -11.48 9.92
C VAL A 627 -17.27 -12.44 9.26
N SER A 628 -17.38 -12.58 7.94
CA SER A 628 -16.47 -13.34 7.10
C SER A 628 -15.99 -12.52 5.92
N ASP A 629 -14.83 -12.86 5.38
CA ASP A 629 -14.34 -12.29 4.12
C ASP A 629 -15.29 -12.70 2.98
N LEU A 630 -15.73 -11.73 2.18
CA LEU A 630 -16.76 -11.97 1.16
C LEU A 630 -16.26 -12.85 0.01
N ASN A 631 -14.96 -12.79 -0.30
CA ASN A 631 -14.36 -13.48 -1.44
C ASN A 631 -13.93 -14.90 -1.09
N THR A 632 -13.32 -15.08 0.08
CA THR A 632 -12.77 -16.36 0.54
C THR A 632 -13.72 -17.15 1.44
N GLY A 633 -14.70 -16.48 2.05
CA GLY A 633 -15.60 -17.08 3.05
C GLY A 633 -14.94 -17.33 4.41
N ASN A 634 -13.68 -16.94 4.59
CA ASN A 634 -12.96 -17.15 5.84
C ASN A 634 -13.55 -16.31 6.97
N HIS A 635 -13.68 -16.92 8.15
CA HIS A 635 -14.15 -16.23 9.34
C HIS A 635 -13.17 -15.14 9.78
N ILE A 636 -13.68 -13.94 10.10
CA ILE A 636 -12.88 -12.80 10.58
C ILE A 636 -13.13 -12.59 12.08
N VAL A 637 -14.38 -12.34 12.46
CA VAL A 637 -14.76 -12.02 13.84
C VAL A 637 -16.25 -12.29 14.09
N THR A 638 -16.63 -12.54 15.34
CA THR A 638 -18.03 -12.59 15.78
C THR A 638 -18.26 -11.54 16.86
N HIS A 639 -19.26 -10.67 16.67
CA HIS A 639 -19.80 -9.80 17.72
C HIS A 639 -21.11 -10.39 18.22
N GLU A 640 -21.22 -10.65 19.53
CA GLU A 640 -22.42 -11.21 20.15
C GLU A 640 -22.86 -10.37 21.35
N PHE A 641 -24.13 -9.96 21.35
CA PHE A 641 -24.75 -9.19 22.41
C PHE A 641 -25.90 -9.97 23.04
N ASN A 642 -25.84 -10.17 24.35
CA ASN A 642 -26.85 -10.90 25.12
C ASN A 642 -27.70 -9.90 25.92
N LEU A 643 -28.86 -9.53 25.38
CA LEU A 643 -29.72 -8.49 25.93
C LEU A 643 -30.74 -9.11 26.89
N ASN A 644 -30.72 -8.64 28.13
CA ASN A 644 -31.68 -9.01 29.16
C ASN A 644 -32.13 -7.75 29.91
N LYS A 645 -33.02 -7.92 30.89
CA LYS A 645 -33.51 -6.81 31.73
C LYS A 645 -32.39 -5.92 32.31
N ASN A 646 -31.26 -6.51 32.73
CA ASN A 646 -30.12 -5.75 33.25
C ASN A 646 -29.44 -4.96 32.13
N TYR A 647 -29.22 -5.58 30.98
CA TYR A 647 -28.62 -4.92 29.82
C TYR A 647 -29.42 -3.69 29.39
N PHE A 648 -30.74 -3.83 29.22
CA PHE A 648 -31.61 -2.72 28.79
C PHE A 648 -31.62 -1.55 29.77
N LYS A 649 -31.51 -1.83 31.08
CA LYS A 649 -31.57 -0.78 32.11
C LYS A 649 -30.23 -0.13 32.42
N ASN A 650 -29.14 -0.89 32.36
CA ASN A 650 -27.88 -0.50 32.98
C ASN A 650 -26.69 -0.49 32.00
N ILE A 651 -26.77 -1.18 30.85
CA ILE A 651 -25.67 -1.25 29.87
C ILE A 651 -26.03 -0.41 28.65
N MET A 652 -27.12 -0.75 27.96
CA MET A 652 -27.57 -0.09 26.74
C MET A 652 -27.62 1.46 26.83
N PRO A 653 -28.12 2.09 27.92
CA PRO A 653 -28.16 3.54 28.01
C PRO A 653 -26.79 4.22 27.92
N ASN A 654 -25.70 3.49 28.18
CA ASN A 654 -24.33 4.00 28.13
C ASN A 654 -23.68 3.82 26.75
N ASN A 655 -24.34 3.14 25.79
CA ASN A 655 -23.76 2.82 24.48
C ASN A 655 -23.86 3.98 23.47
N GLY A 656 -24.64 5.01 23.78
CA GLY A 656 -24.88 6.16 22.89
C GLY A 656 -26.38 6.40 22.69
N MET A 657 -26.78 6.79 21.48
CA MET A 657 -28.16 7.05 21.10
C MET A 657 -28.37 6.93 19.59
N PHE A 658 -29.41 6.23 19.18
CA PHE A 658 -29.95 6.25 17.82
C PHE A 658 -31.25 7.06 17.77
N LYS A 659 -31.25 8.17 17.05
CA LYS A 659 -32.39 9.08 16.95
C LYS A 659 -33.11 8.94 15.62
N TRP A 660 -34.34 8.45 15.61
CA TRP A 660 -35.15 8.31 14.40
C TRP A 660 -35.85 9.63 14.02
N LYS A 661 -35.64 10.08 12.79
CA LYS A 661 -36.27 11.29 12.21
C LYS A 661 -37.42 11.00 11.26
N GLY A 662 -37.63 9.74 10.87
CA GLY A 662 -38.72 9.37 9.98
C GLY A 662 -40.08 9.28 10.69
N ASP A 663 -41.08 8.77 9.97
CA ASP A 663 -42.43 8.61 10.54
C ASP A 663 -42.42 7.63 11.71
N ARG A 664 -42.79 8.12 12.89
CA ARG A 664 -42.90 7.33 14.13
C ARG A 664 -44.16 6.50 14.19
N SER A 665 -45.15 6.85 13.37
CA SER A 665 -46.42 6.15 13.33
C SER A 665 -46.25 4.67 12.96
N LEU A 666 -45.15 4.28 12.31
CA LEU A 666 -44.81 2.89 12.01
C LEU A 666 -44.47 2.05 13.24
N TYR A 667 -44.08 2.68 14.35
CA TYR A 667 -43.59 2.03 15.57
C TYR A 667 -44.52 2.22 16.78
N GLU A 668 -45.60 2.98 16.60
CA GLU A 668 -46.64 3.21 17.60
C GLU A 668 -47.75 2.15 17.52
N ASP A 669 -48.25 1.71 18.68
CA ASP A 669 -49.42 0.83 18.74
C ASP A 669 -50.66 1.53 18.19
N LYS A 670 -51.38 0.86 17.27
CA LYS A 670 -52.55 1.43 16.58
C LYS A 670 -53.84 1.12 17.31
N LYS A 671 -54.70 2.12 17.44
CA LYS A 671 -56.04 1.95 18.01
C LYS A 671 -57.00 1.54 16.89
N ILE A 672 -57.26 0.25 16.77
CA ILE A 672 -58.09 -0.34 15.71
C ILE A 672 -59.47 -0.73 16.24
N LYS A 673 -60.51 -0.50 15.43
CA LYS A 673 -61.86 -1.02 15.68
C LYS A 673 -62.32 -1.93 14.54
N LEU A 674 -62.90 -3.07 14.89
CA LEU A 674 -63.53 -3.99 13.94
C LEU A 674 -65.04 -4.04 14.20
N MET A 675 -65.83 -3.65 13.20
CA MET A 675 -67.29 -3.74 13.22
C MET A 675 -67.76 -4.96 12.42
N HIS A 676 -68.38 -5.91 13.11
CA HIS A 676 -68.84 -7.17 12.53
C HIS A 676 -70.36 -7.11 12.30
N LEU A 677 -70.78 -7.18 11.03
CA LEU A 677 -72.16 -6.93 10.58
C LEU A 677 -72.99 -8.22 10.58
N VAL A 678 -73.57 -8.55 11.72
CA VAL A 678 -74.38 -9.76 11.93
C VAL A 678 -75.88 -9.46 11.83
N THR A 679 -76.70 -10.48 11.68
CA THR A 679 -78.18 -10.37 11.62
C THR A 679 -78.85 -11.22 12.68
N GLU A 680 -78.41 -12.46 12.84
CA GLU A 680 -79.00 -13.49 13.69
C GLU A 680 -77.92 -14.19 14.55
N PRO A 681 -77.16 -13.43 15.38
CA PRO A 681 -75.92 -13.91 16.04
C PRO A 681 -76.12 -15.01 17.08
N LYS A 682 -77.38 -15.38 17.38
CA LYS A 682 -77.74 -16.42 18.37
C LYS A 682 -78.27 -17.70 17.72
N THR A 683 -78.71 -17.64 16.47
CA THR A 683 -79.48 -18.70 15.82
C THR A 683 -78.90 -19.12 14.49
N ASN A 684 -78.15 -18.25 13.79
CA ASN A 684 -77.47 -18.59 12.55
C ASN A 684 -76.10 -19.23 12.84
N PRO A 685 -75.88 -20.53 12.53
CA PRO A 685 -74.63 -21.23 12.85
C PRO A 685 -73.38 -20.61 12.19
N LYS A 686 -73.53 -20.00 11.01
CA LYS A 686 -72.41 -19.33 10.32
C LYS A 686 -71.94 -18.11 11.10
N GLU A 687 -72.90 -17.27 11.52
CA GLU A 687 -72.58 -16.07 12.28
C GLU A 687 -71.99 -16.42 13.64
N ILE A 688 -72.47 -17.47 14.32
CA ILE A 688 -71.89 -17.93 15.60
C ILE A 688 -70.40 -18.26 15.44
N ARG A 689 -70.05 -19.07 14.43
CA ARG A 689 -68.65 -19.45 14.13
C ARG A 689 -67.80 -18.23 13.74
N SER A 690 -68.35 -17.36 12.92
CA SER A 690 -67.71 -16.09 12.52
C SER A 690 -67.42 -15.19 13.75
N ILE A 691 -68.37 -15.07 14.67
CA ILE A 691 -68.24 -14.27 15.89
C ILE A 691 -67.12 -14.80 16.79
N GLU A 692 -67.02 -16.11 16.98
CA GLU A 692 -65.94 -16.73 17.78
C GLU A 692 -64.57 -16.42 17.17
N ASN A 693 -64.38 -16.72 15.88
CA ASN A 693 -63.12 -16.50 15.17
C ASN A 693 -62.68 -15.01 15.18
N ILE A 694 -63.61 -14.07 14.91
CA ILE A 694 -63.28 -12.65 14.87
C ILE A 694 -62.99 -12.10 16.28
N LYS A 695 -63.71 -12.57 17.31
CA LYS A 695 -63.43 -12.16 18.71
C LYS A 695 -62.06 -12.63 19.16
N ASP A 696 -61.65 -13.84 18.79
CA ASP A 696 -60.35 -14.39 19.11
C ASP A 696 -59.22 -13.58 18.46
N PHE A 697 -59.35 -13.23 17.17
CA PHE A 697 -58.43 -12.31 16.50
C PHE A 697 -58.36 -10.95 17.20
N CYS A 698 -59.52 -10.35 17.49
CA CYS A 698 -59.56 -9.04 18.14
C CYS A 698 -58.90 -9.06 19.52
N LYS A 699 -59.11 -10.12 20.30
CA LYS A 699 -58.49 -10.30 21.61
C LYS A 699 -56.97 -10.48 21.49
N ALA A 700 -56.52 -11.30 20.54
CA ALA A 700 -55.11 -11.58 20.33
C ALA A 700 -54.30 -10.35 19.88
N LYS A 701 -54.93 -9.43 19.14
CA LYS A 701 -54.28 -8.25 18.55
C LYS A 701 -54.70 -6.92 19.17
N ASN A 702 -55.37 -6.96 20.33
CA ASN A 702 -55.85 -5.77 21.04
C ASN A 702 -56.71 -4.83 20.17
N ILE A 703 -57.54 -5.41 19.30
CA ILE A 703 -58.48 -4.68 18.43
C ILE A 703 -59.83 -4.58 19.14
N LYS A 704 -60.47 -3.41 19.08
CA LYS A 704 -61.82 -3.25 19.62
C LYS A 704 -62.83 -3.98 18.75
N TYR A 705 -63.36 -5.10 19.24
CA TYR A 705 -64.49 -5.78 18.63
C TYR A 705 -65.81 -5.05 18.91
N GLU A 706 -66.60 -4.81 17.87
CA GLU A 706 -67.94 -4.25 17.95
C GLU A 706 -68.93 -5.06 17.08
N MET A 707 -69.85 -5.77 17.73
CA MET A 707 -70.92 -6.50 17.04
C MET A 707 -72.05 -5.53 16.65
N ARG A 708 -72.45 -5.54 15.38
CA ARG A 708 -73.56 -4.74 14.85
C ARG A 708 -74.67 -5.66 14.40
N ILE A 709 -75.74 -5.75 15.18
CA ILE A 709 -76.93 -6.56 14.84
C ILE A 709 -77.84 -5.76 13.93
N ASN A 710 -78.01 -6.23 12.69
CA ASN A 710 -78.77 -5.56 11.65
C ASN A 710 -80.11 -6.26 11.40
N THR A 711 -81.15 -5.47 11.13
CA THR A 711 -82.47 -5.99 10.79
C THR A 711 -82.48 -6.56 9.36
N ILE A 712 -82.96 -7.80 9.20
CA ILE A 712 -83.19 -8.39 7.88
C ILE A 712 -84.34 -7.63 7.20
N TRP A 713 -84.04 -7.02 6.05
CA TRP A 713 -85.02 -6.25 5.31
C TRP A 713 -85.84 -7.15 4.38
N THR A 714 -87.16 -7.20 4.56
CA THR A 714 -88.08 -8.08 3.83
C THR A 714 -89.07 -7.36 2.92
N LYS A 715 -89.14 -6.03 3.02
CA LYS A 715 -90.07 -5.19 2.24
C LYS A 715 -89.41 -4.69 0.95
N THR A 716 -90.20 -4.35 -0.06
CA THR A 716 -89.72 -3.70 -1.28
C THR A 716 -88.86 -2.47 -0.92
N PRO A 717 -87.62 -2.37 -1.43
CA PRO A 717 -86.76 -1.22 -1.17
C PRO A 717 -87.33 0.12 -1.68
N PRO A 718 -86.93 1.26 -1.07
CA PRO A 718 -87.42 2.58 -1.49
C PRO A 718 -86.85 2.98 -2.86
N LYS A 719 -87.73 3.21 -3.85
CA LYS A 719 -87.35 3.57 -5.23
C LYS A 719 -86.88 5.02 -5.36
N ASP A 720 -87.51 5.95 -4.63
CA ASP A 720 -87.26 7.38 -4.65
C ASP A 720 -85.81 7.76 -4.30
N THR A 721 -85.19 6.99 -3.41
CA THR A 721 -83.81 7.17 -2.95
C THR A 721 -82.81 6.22 -3.64
N CYS A 722 -83.26 5.39 -4.58
CA CYS A 722 -82.44 4.39 -5.27
C CYS A 722 -81.73 4.98 -6.50
N ASN A 723 -80.48 4.60 -6.72
CA ASN A 723 -79.69 4.96 -7.90
C ASN A 723 -80.25 4.32 -9.18
N ARG A 724 -80.82 3.11 -9.07
CA ARG A 724 -81.44 2.34 -10.16
C ARG A 724 -82.88 1.96 -9.82
N PRO A 725 -83.82 2.93 -9.78
CA PRO A 725 -85.18 2.70 -9.29
C PRO A 725 -85.98 1.67 -10.11
N ASP A 726 -85.66 1.52 -11.40
CA ASP A 726 -86.30 0.56 -12.31
C ASP A 726 -85.81 -0.89 -12.10
N ASP A 727 -84.68 -1.08 -11.41
CA ASP A 727 -84.14 -2.39 -11.06
C ASP A 727 -84.65 -2.90 -9.70
N VAL A 728 -85.42 -2.10 -8.96
CA VAL A 728 -85.96 -2.47 -7.65
C VAL A 728 -87.16 -3.41 -7.79
N GLN A 729 -87.08 -4.57 -7.15
CA GLN A 729 -88.12 -5.62 -7.15
C GLN A 729 -88.14 -6.39 -5.82
N ASP A 730 -89.15 -7.25 -5.64
CA ASP A 730 -89.36 -7.98 -4.36
C ASP A 730 -88.46 -9.21 -4.20
N LYS A 731 -87.99 -9.80 -5.29
CA LYS A 731 -87.19 -11.05 -5.29
C LYS A 731 -85.80 -10.82 -5.87
N PRO A 732 -84.77 -11.58 -5.48
CA PRO A 732 -83.46 -11.51 -6.11
C PRO A 732 -83.50 -11.85 -7.61
N GLY A 733 -82.59 -11.28 -8.39
CA GLY A 733 -82.49 -11.52 -9.83
C GLY A 733 -81.21 -10.89 -10.41
N TYR A 734 -80.82 -11.30 -11.62
CA TYR A 734 -79.60 -10.82 -12.26
C TYR A 734 -79.62 -9.29 -12.43
N TYR A 735 -78.65 -8.59 -11.82
CA TYR A 735 -78.55 -7.12 -11.78
C TYR A 735 -79.74 -6.39 -11.14
N LYS A 736 -80.61 -7.08 -10.40
CA LYS A 736 -81.81 -6.51 -9.75
C LYS A 736 -81.60 -6.24 -8.26
N LEU A 737 -82.29 -5.22 -7.76
CA LEU A 737 -82.19 -4.74 -6.38
C LEU A 737 -83.37 -5.23 -5.53
N ALA A 738 -83.12 -6.26 -4.74
CA ALA A 738 -84.08 -6.92 -3.85
C ALA A 738 -83.95 -6.45 -2.38
N PRO A 739 -84.91 -6.79 -1.48
CA PRO A 739 -84.87 -6.44 -0.05
C PRO A 739 -83.52 -6.71 0.63
N GLY A 740 -82.88 -7.85 0.35
CA GLY A 740 -81.57 -8.21 0.90
C GLY A 740 -80.42 -7.28 0.48
N HIS A 741 -80.44 -6.74 -0.75
CA HIS A 741 -79.44 -5.78 -1.22
C HIS A 741 -79.55 -4.45 -0.45
N TYR A 742 -80.78 -3.99 -0.21
CA TYR A 742 -81.02 -2.79 0.58
C TYR A 742 -80.65 -3.00 2.05
N GLY A 743 -80.96 -4.18 2.61
CA GLY A 743 -80.53 -4.57 3.96
C GLY A 743 -79.00 -4.54 4.12
N CYS A 744 -78.27 -5.13 3.18
CA CYS A 744 -76.81 -5.09 3.13
C CYS A 744 -76.30 -3.64 3.04
N TYR A 745 -76.81 -2.83 2.10
CA TYR A 745 -76.49 -1.40 2.01
C TYR A 745 -76.68 -0.65 3.34
N ARG A 746 -77.82 -0.88 4.02
CA ARG A 746 -78.10 -0.28 5.33
C ARG A 746 -77.12 -0.76 6.41
N ALA A 747 -76.76 -2.04 6.43
CA ALA A 747 -75.83 -2.58 7.41
C ALA A 747 -74.45 -1.90 7.31
N HIS A 748 -73.88 -1.83 6.10
CA HIS A 748 -72.59 -1.17 5.87
C HIS A 748 -72.66 0.33 6.15
N THR A 749 -73.67 1.03 5.61
CA THR A 749 -73.78 2.49 5.79
C THR A 749 -74.04 2.90 7.24
N ASN A 750 -74.81 2.13 8.00
CA ASN A 750 -75.00 2.37 9.44
C ASN A 750 -73.67 2.23 10.21
N ALA A 751 -72.83 1.25 9.84
CA ALA A 751 -71.51 1.07 10.45
C ALA A 751 -70.55 2.22 10.08
N LEU A 752 -70.55 2.66 8.82
CA LEU A 752 -69.76 3.80 8.34
C LEU A 752 -70.15 5.12 9.03
N LEU A 753 -71.44 5.29 9.36
CA LEU A 753 -71.98 6.49 10.01
C LEU A 753 -71.76 6.52 11.55
N ALA A 754 -71.14 5.52 12.15
CA ALA A 754 -70.85 5.50 13.58
C ALA A 754 -69.94 6.68 13.98
N LYS A 755 -70.38 7.47 14.98
CA LYS A 755 -69.73 8.74 15.35
C LYS A 755 -68.34 8.54 15.96
N ASP A 756 -68.15 7.45 16.69
CA ASP A 756 -66.91 7.09 17.37
C ASP A 756 -65.84 6.52 16.43
N ASN A 757 -66.15 6.30 15.14
CA ASN A 757 -65.14 5.88 14.15
C ASN A 757 -63.93 6.83 14.07
N MET A 758 -64.11 8.12 14.41
CA MET A 758 -63.04 9.11 14.45
C MET A 758 -62.06 8.94 15.63
N GLU A 759 -62.36 8.08 16.60
CA GLU A 759 -61.51 7.80 17.77
C GLU A 759 -60.46 6.71 17.54
N TYR A 760 -60.46 6.09 16.36
CA TYR A 760 -59.61 4.96 15.98
C TYR A 760 -58.75 5.34 14.76
N ASP A 761 -57.55 4.78 14.67
CA ASP A 761 -56.65 5.01 13.53
C ASP A 761 -57.18 4.34 12.28
N TYR A 762 -57.68 3.11 12.44
CA TYR A 762 -58.32 2.31 11.39
C TYR A 762 -59.64 1.74 11.88
N VAL A 763 -60.59 1.68 10.95
CA VAL A 763 -61.86 0.98 11.12
C VAL A 763 -61.94 -0.16 10.11
N LEU A 764 -62.22 -1.34 10.61
CA LEU A 764 -62.41 -2.56 9.81
C LEU A 764 -63.89 -2.90 9.77
N ILE A 765 -64.39 -3.30 8.61
CA ILE A 765 -65.75 -3.79 8.42
C ILE A 765 -65.69 -5.24 7.95
N PHE A 766 -66.44 -6.12 8.60
CA PHE A 766 -66.54 -7.55 8.26
C PHE A 766 -68.01 -7.93 8.12
N GLU A 767 -68.38 -8.62 7.04
CA GLU A 767 -69.70 -9.23 6.88
C GLU A 767 -69.95 -10.38 7.88
N GLY A 768 -71.22 -10.71 8.13
CA GLY A 768 -71.66 -11.54 9.26
C GLY A 768 -71.20 -13.00 9.25
N ASP A 769 -70.95 -13.57 8.07
CA ASP A 769 -70.53 -14.97 7.89
C ASP A 769 -69.06 -15.11 7.48
N VAL A 770 -68.23 -14.12 7.81
CA VAL A 770 -66.80 -14.06 7.47
C VAL A 770 -65.91 -14.65 8.57
N ILE A 771 -64.96 -15.50 8.20
CA ILE A 771 -63.87 -15.92 9.09
C ILE A 771 -62.51 -15.45 8.59
N ILE A 772 -61.57 -15.26 9.51
CA ILE A 772 -60.13 -15.11 9.25
C ILE A 772 -59.53 -16.51 9.20
N ASP A 773 -58.99 -16.86 8.04
CA ASP A 773 -58.39 -18.17 7.75
C ASP A 773 -56.86 -18.06 7.49
N SER A 774 -56.29 -16.89 7.78
CA SER A 774 -54.86 -16.60 7.74
C SER A 774 -54.29 -16.55 9.16
N ASP A 775 -52.97 -16.58 9.27
CA ASP A 775 -52.29 -16.35 10.55
C ASP A 775 -52.64 -14.95 11.10
N TYR A 776 -52.91 -14.85 12.40
CA TYR A 776 -53.37 -13.60 13.01
C TYR A 776 -52.29 -12.51 13.00
N ASP A 777 -51.01 -12.87 13.19
CA ASP A 777 -49.90 -11.91 13.05
C ASP A 777 -49.80 -11.45 11.60
N GLU A 778 -49.89 -12.39 10.65
CA GLU A 778 -49.82 -12.06 9.22
C GLU A 778 -50.92 -11.09 8.77
N LEU A 779 -52.18 -11.31 9.16
CA LEU A 779 -53.27 -10.37 8.87
C LEU A 779 -53.01 -9.03 9.57
N TYR A 780 -52.61 -9.04 10.84
CA TYR A 780 -52.39 -7.81 11.59
C TYR A 780 -51.31 -6.93 10.94
N ASP A 781 -50.16 -7.51 10.63
CA ASP A 781 -49.05 -6.82 9.94
C ASP A 781 -49.51 -6.29 8.56
N SER A 782 -50.35 -7.06 7.87
CA SER A 782 -50.94 -6.65 6.60
C SER A 782 -51.91 -5.48 6.75
N LEU A 783 -52.68 -5.39 7.83
CA LEU A 783 -53.55 -4.24 8.08
C LEU A 783 -52.74 -2.95 8.31
N ILE A 784 -51.60 -3.04 9.01
CA ILE A 784 -50.68 -1.91 9.17
C ILE A 784 -50.14 -1.47 7.80
N ARG A 785 -49.68 -2.43 6.99
CA ARG A 785 -49.21 -2.18 5.62
C ARG A 785 -50.30 -1.56 4.74
N PHE A 786 -51.51 -2.10 4.75
CA PHE A 786 -52.65 -1.58 3.98
C PHE A 786 -52.98 -0.15 4.39
N SER A 787 -53.02 0.15 5.69
CA SER A 787 -53.21 1.53 6.14
C SER A 787 -52.19 2.50 5.52
N ARG A 788 -50.89 2.14 5.56
CA ARG A 788 -49.81 2.95 4.98
C ARG A 788 -50.04 3.15 3.48
N ILE A 789 -50.22 2.06 2.73
CA ILE A 789 -50.43 2.11 1.28
C ILE A 789 -51.65 2.96 0.93
N ALA A 790 -52.75 2.84 1.69
CA ALA A 790 -53.95 3.65 1.46
C ALA A 790 -53.67 5.16 1.63
N LYS A 791 -52.83 5.56 2.59
CA LYS A 791 -52.44 6.97 2.77
C LYS A 791 -51.50 7.45 1.66
N GLU A 792 -50.48 6.66 1.35
CA GLU A 792 -49.48 6.98 0.33
C GLU A 792 -50.10 7.10 -1.07
N GLN A 793 -51.09 6.26 -1.37
CA GLN A 793 -51.74 6.18 -2.69
C GLN A 793 -53.13 6.81 -2.73
N ASP A 794 -53.53 7.54 -1.69
CA ASP A 794 -54.84 8.20 -1.60
C ASP A 794 -56.04 7.25 -1.89
N GLN A 795 -56.00 6.04 -1.34
CA GLN A 795 -57.14 5.11 -1.41
C GLN A 795 -58.14 5.41 -0.30
N ASP A 796 -59.44 5.42 -0.62
CA ASP A 796 -60.50 5.68 0.35
C ASP A 796 -60.77 4.46 1.24
N LEU A 797 -60.60 3.25 0.69
CA LEU A 797 -60.64 1.98 1.41
C LEU A 797 -59.75 0.93 0.75
N ILE A 798 -59.33 -0.08 1.52
CA ILE A 798 -58.64 -1.27 1.00
C ILE A 798 -59.43 -2.52 1.38
N GLY A 799 -59.82 -3.28 0.35
CA GLY A 799 -60.40 -4.60 0.51
C GLY A 799 -59.37 -5.70 0.62
N PHE A 800 -59.61 -6.67 1.50
CA PHE A 800 -58.72 -7.82 1.73
C PHE A 800 -59.47 -9.15 1.87
N GLY A 801 -60.79 -9.13 1.64
CA GLY A 801 -61.63 -10.31 1.50
C GLY A 801 -62.04 -10.59 0.05
N ASN A 802 -61.70 -9.72 -0.89
CA ASN A 802 -62.23 -9.75 -2.25
C ASN A 802 -61.18 -10.18 -3.29
N PRO A 803 -61.54 -11.03 -4.27
CA PRO A 803 -60.62 -11.46 -5.30
C PRO A 803 -60.36 -10.33 -6.31
N TYR A 804 -59.10 -10.20 -6.72
CA TYR A 804 -58.70 -9.25 -7.76
C TYR A 804 -58.84 -9.84 -9.17
N GLN A 805 -58.82 -11.16 -9.32
CA GLN A 805 -58.94 -11.85 -10.59
C GLN A 805 -60.33 -11.57 -11.19
N ASN A 806 -60.38 -10.98 -12.39
CA ASN A 806 -61.60 -10.47 -13.06
C ASN A 806 -62.10 -9.10 -12.57
N ARG A 807 -61.19 -8.20 -12.19
CA ARG A 807 -61.46 -6.78 -11.92
C ARG A 807 -60.62 -5.89 -12.84
N ASN A 808 -61.06 -4.65 -13.05
CA ASN A 808 -60.26 -3.64 -13.75
C ASN A 808 -59.24 -3.05 -12.77
N LEU A 809 -57.95 -3.27 -13.06
CA LEU A 809 -56.83 -2.79 -12.24
C LEU A 809 -56.31 -1.48 -12.85
N ASN A 810 -56.92 -0.35 -12.46
CA ASN A 810 -56.67 0.95 -13.12
C ASN A 810 -55.48 1.73 -12.52
N GLY A 811 -54.90 1.25 -11.42
CA GLY A 811 -53.75 1.86 -10.75
C GLY A 811 -52.57 0.90 -10.59
N PRO A 812 -51.39 1.39 -10.17
CA PRO A 812 -50.22 0.55 -9.95
C PRO A 812 -50.45 -0.46 -8.81
N LYS A 813 -49.73 -1.59 -8.89
CA LYS A 813 -49.54 -2.49 -7.75
C LYS A 813 -48.44 -1.93 -6.86
N ILE A 814 -48.77 -1.64 -5.60
CA ILE A 814 -47.81 -1.22 -4.57
C ILE A 814 -47.68 -2.36 -3.58
N GLU A 815 -46.49 -2.92 -3.46
CA GLU A 815 -46.25 -4.17 -2.70
C GLU A 815 -47.23 -5.26 -3.13
N ASP A 816 -48.16 -5.67 -2.26
CA ASP A 816 -49.19 -6.68 -2.51
C ASP A 816 -50.60 -6.10 -2.68
N VAL A 817 -50.75 -4.79 -2.95
CA VAL A 817 -52.05 -4.12 -3.12
C VAL A 817 -52.19 -3.54 -4.51
N TYR A 818 -53.24 -3.93 -5.23
CA TYR A 818 -53.66 -3.28 -6.47
C TYR A 818 -54.47 -2.02 -6.14
N THR A 819 -54.05 -0.86 -6.65
CA THR A 819 -54.73 0.42 -6.40
C THR A 819 -55.77 0.73 -7.49
N ASN A 820 -56.78 1.54 -7.14
CA ASN A 820 -57.83 2.02 -8.05
C ASN A 820 -58.58 0.89 -8.81
N VAL A 821 -59.01 -0.14 -8.07
CA VAL A 821 -59.70 -1.32 -8.58
C VAL A 821 -61.20 -1.06 -8.77
N THR A 822 -61.76 -1.48 -9.91
CA THR A 822 -63.21 -1.41 -10.15
C THR A 822 -63.74 -2.70 -10.82
N PRO A 823 -64.92 -3.21 -10.44
CA PRO A 823 -65.75 -2.81 -9.31
C PRO A 823 -65.25 -3.40 -7.96
N PHE A 824 -65.74 -2.90 -6.83
CA PHE A 824 -65.42 -3.41 -5.49
C PHE A 824 -66.36 -4.56 -5.08
N ILE A 825 -66.07 -5.78 -5.55
CA ILE A 825 -66.96 -6.95 -5.33
C ILE A 825 -66.13 -8.17 -4.89
N PRO A 826 -66.56 -8.93 -3.85
CA PRO A 826 -67.61 -8.59 -2.88
C PRO A 826 -67.10 -7.59 -1.82
N ALA A 827 -67.99 -6.93 -1.10
CA ALA A 827 -67.63 -6.00 -0.02
C ALA A 827 -67.39 -6.69 1.34
N GLN A 828 -66.73 -7.85 1.30
CA GLN A 828 -66.62 -8.80 2.41
C GLN A 828 -65.90 -8.25 3.65
N SER A 829 -64.65 -7.80 3.45
CA SER A 829 -63.78 -7.29 4.52
C SER A 829 -62.92 -6.16 3.98
N TYR A 830 -62.95 -5.02 4.65
CA TYR A 830 -62.18 -3.85 4.21
C TYR A 830 -61.77 -2.93 5.36
N LEU A 831 -60.70 -2.19 5.11
CA LEU A 831 -60.09 -1.20 6.01
C LEU A 831 -60.36 0.21 5.52
N ILE A 832 -60.66 1.12 6.46
CA ILE A 832 -60.77 2.56 6.24
C ILE A 832 -59.87 3.29 7.25
N ASN A 833 -59.03 4.19 6.76
CA ASN A 833 -58.24 5.08 7.61
C ASN A 833 -59.10 6.23 8.17
N LYS A 834 -58.75 6.70 9.37
CA LYS A 834 -59.42 7.82 10.06
C LYS A 834 -59.65 9.07 9.20
N ASP A 835 -58.68 9.44 8.36
CA ASP A 835 -58.75 10.61 7.49
C ASP A 835 -59.83 10.48 6.40
N LYS A 836 -60.21 9.26 6.03
CA LYS A 836 -61.24 8.97 5.02
C LYS A 836 -62.65 8.85 5.60
N VAL A 837 -62.80 8.64 6.90
CA VAL A 837 -64.11 8.43 7.56
C VAL A 837 -65.10 9.56 7.25
N LYS A 838 -64.72 10.83 7.44
CA LYS A 838 -65.63 11.97 7.18
C LYS A 838 -66.04 12.08 5.71
N TYR A 839 -65.11 11.83 4.80
CA TYR A 839 -65.37 11.85 3.36
C TYR A 839 -66.39 10.77 2.97
N ILE A 840 -66.20 9.54 3.44
CA ILE A 840 -67.12 8.43 3.18
C ILE A 840 -68.49 8.69 3.83
N GLN A 841 -68.54 9.19 5.07
CA GLN A 841 -69.81 9.57 5.72
C GLN A 841 -70.58 10.63 4.93
N ASN A 842 -69.88 11.58 4.32
CA ASN A 842 -70.49 12.58 3.45
C ASN A 842 -71.05 11.95 2.17
N LYS A 843 -70.35 10.98 1.57
CA LYS A 843 -70.86 10.22 0.41
C LYS A 843 -72.12 9.46 0.77
N VAL A 844 -72.14 8.74 1.89
CA VAL A 844 -73.33 8.00 2.37
C VAL A 844 -74.56 8.91 2.52
N LYS A 845 -74.39 10.13 3.04
CA LYS A 845 -75.52 11.06 3.28
C LYS A 845 -76.07 11.71 2.02
N ASN A 846 -75.24 11.87 0.99
CA ASN A 846 -75.55 12.72 -0.15
C ASN A 846 -75.67 11.96 -1.48
N THR A 847 -75.49 10.64 -1.49
CA THR A 847 -75.70 9.83 -2.68
C THR A 847 -76.91 8.89 -2.53
N LYS A 848 -77.48 8.48 -3.66
CA LYS A 848 -78.56 7.50 -3.69
C LYS A 848 -78.04 6.11 -3.31
N TRP A 849 -78.91 5.22 -2.86
CA TRP A 849 -78.51 3.85 -2.50
C TRP A 849 -78.47 2.93 -3.73
N ASP A 850 -77.62 1.89 -3.65
CA ASP A 850 -77.52 0.78 -4.61
C ASP A 850 -77.05 -0.47 -3.83
N ALA A 851 -76.82 -1.62 -4.49
CA ALA A 851 -76.08 -2.73 -3.88
C ALA A 851 -74.72 -2.22 -3.37
N PHE A 852 -74.33 -2.53 -2.13
CA PHE A 852 -73.22 -1.83 -1.46
C PHE A 852 -71.88 -1.96 -2.19
N ASP A 853 -71.56 -3.16 -2.66
CA ASP A 853 -70.38 -3.48 -3.46
C ASP A 853 -70.28 -2.64 -4.75
N MET A 854 -71.41 -2.47 -5.45
CA MET A 854 -71.52 -1.60 -6.62
C MET A 854 -71.57 -0.12 -6.26
N TRP A 855 -72.20 0.24 -5.14
CA TRP A 855 -72.34 1.61 -4.65
C TRP A 855 -70.97 2.25 -4.42
N VAL A 856 -70.02 1.50 -3.86
CA VAL A 856 -68.66 1.98 -3.54
C VAL A 856 -67.99 2.63 -4.75
N CYS A 857 -67.90 1.93 -5.88
CA CYS A 857 -67.24 2.45 -7.08
C CYS A 857 -68.17 3.25 -7.99
N ASN A 858 -69.42 2.81 -8.18
CA ASN A 858 -70.28 3.34 -9.24
C ASN A 858 -71.10 4.57 -8.79
N VAL A 859 -71.40 4.69 -7.51
CA VAL A 859 -72.27 5.75 -6.98
C VAL A 859 -71.50 6.71 -6.08
N ALA A 860 -70.77 6.18 -5.09
CA ALA A 860 -69.93 6.97 -4.21
C ALA A 860 -68.62 7.41 -4.86
N GLN A 861 -68.17 6.69 -5.91
CA GLN A 861 -66.92 6.94 -6.63
C GLN A 861 -65.71 6.95 -5.68
N LEU A 862 -65.66 5.98 -4.77
CA LEU A 862 -64.53 5.80 -3.86
C LEU A 862 -63.36 5.17 -4.61
N LYS A 863 -62.15 5.63 -4.28
CA LYS A 863 -60.89 5.01 -4.73
C LYS A 863 -60.63 3.76 -3.89
N VAL A 864 -60.56 2.61 -4.54
CA VAL A 864 -60.49 1.32 -3.86
C VAL A 864 -59.15 0.63 -4.14
N GLY A 865 -58.44 0.25 -3.08
CA GLY A 865 -57.36 -0.72 -3.18
C GLY A 865 -57.87 -2.14 -2.89
N THR A 866 -57.18 -3.16 -3.41
CA THR A 866 -57.48 -4.58 -3.12
C THR A 866 -56.18 -5.34 -2.92
N ALA A 867 -56.08 -6.07 -1.81
CA ALA A 867 -54.97 -6.96 -1.54
C ALA A 867 -54.95 -8.12 -2.55
N GLU A 868 -53.75 -8.51 -2.99
CA GLU A 868 -53.53 -9.66 -3.86
C GLU A 868 -53.89 -10.98 -3.14
N LYS A 869 -53.55 -11.07 -1.85
CA LYS A 869 -53.93 -12.18 -0.97
C LYS A 869 -55.30 -11.93 -0.34
N ILE A 870 -56.12 -12.97 -0.29
CA ILE A 870 -57.42 -12.99 0.40
C ILE A 870 -57.20 -13.49 1.83
N TYR A 871 -57.47 -12.65 2.82
CA TYR A 871 -57.21 -12.97 4.24
C TYR A 871 -58.45 -13.52 4.97
N THR A 872 -59.63 -13.31 4.41
CA THR A 872 -60.90 -13.69 5.01
C THR A 872 -61.77 -14.49 4.04
N LYS A 873 -62.59 -15.42 4.54
CA LYS A 873 -63.47 -16.28 3.72
C LYS A 873 -64.91 -16.25 4.23
N HIS A 874 -65.91 -16.30 3.34
CA HIS A 874 -67.31 -16.55 3.75
C HIS A 874 -67.51 -18.03 4.07
N LEU A 875 -68.34 -18.29 5.09
CA LEU A 875 -68.81 -19.62 5.40
C LEU A 875 -69.92 -20.06 4.42
N PRO A 876 -69.88 -21.31 3.92
CA PRO A 876 -70.88 -21.83 2.99
C PRO A 876 -72.26 -21.97 3.64
N GLY A 877 -73.34 -21.69 2.89
CA GLY A 877 -74.73 -21.87 3.31
C GLY A 877 -75.70 -20.87 2.67
N PHE A 878 -76.89 -20.73 3.25
CA PHE A 878 -77.94 -19.84 2.72
C PHE A 878 -77.52 -18.36 2.67
N SER A 879 -77.76 -17.72 1.52
CA SER A 879 -77.54 -16.28 1.32
C SER A 879 -78.83 -15.48 1.52
N ILE A 880 -78.81 -14.53 2.46
CA ILE A 880 -79.96 -13.62 2.72
C ILE A 880 -80.18 -12.66 1.54
N ILE A 881 -79.11 -12.30 0.81
CA ILE A 881 -79.19 -11.37 -0.33
C ILE A 881 -79.79 -12.06 -1.56
N GLU A 882 -79.29 -13.25 -1.90
CA GLU A 882 -79.70 -13.98 -3.11
C GLU A 882 -80.84 -14.97 -2.89
N GLN A 883 -81.22 -15.22 -1.63
CA GLN A 883 -82.28 -16.16 -1.23
C GLN A 883 -82.09 -17.57 -1.82
N LYS A 884 -80.83 -18.01 -1.95
CA LYS A 884 -80.44 -19.36 -2.39
C LYS A 884 -79.38 -19.94 -1.48
N ASP A 885 -79.31 -21.27 -1.43
CA ASP A 885 -78.21 -21.96 -0.78
C ASP A 885 -76.94 -21.84 -1.62
N LYS A 886 -75.86 -21.37 -1.01
CA LYS A 886 -74.54 -21.24 -1.64
C LYS A 886 -73.59 -22.36 -1.20
N SER A 887 -74.11 -23.47 -0.68
CA SER A 887 -73.33 -24.61 -0.21
C SER A 887 -72.56 -25.39 -1.29
N THR A 888 -72.87 -25.21 -2.59
CA THR A 888 -72.34 -26.06 -3.70
C THR A 888 -72.22 -25.39 -5.09
N ASP A 889 -72.14 -24.07 -5.22
CA ASP A 889 -72.21 -23.38 -6.54
C ASP A 889 -70.84 -22.88 -7.04
N GLU A 890 -70.41 -23.37 -8.22
CA GLU A 890 -69.17 -23.00 -8.93
C GLU A 890 -69.11 -21.53 -9.38
N ASN A 891 -70.17 -20.72 -9.18
CA ASN A 891 -70.25 -19.33 -9.62
C ASN A 891 -70.05 -18.25 -8.53
N SER A 892 -69.60 -18.60 -7.32
CA SER A 892 -69.15 -17.60 -6.34
C SER A 892 -67.64 -17.39 -6.45
N PRO A 893 -67.15 -16.14 -6.59
CA PRO A 893 -65.76 -15.89 -6.93
C PRO A 893 -64.84 -16.33 -5.77
N LEU A 894 -64.19 -17.48 -5.96
CA LEU A 894 -63.04 -18.00 -5.22
C LEU A 894 -63.23 -18.36 -3.74
N ILE A 895 -64.34 -19.00 -3.37
CA ILE A 895 -64.42 -19.81 -2.14
C ILE A 895 -64.69 -21.27 -2.49
N TYR A 896 -63.84 -21.88 -3.33
CA TYR A 896 -63.68 -23.34 -3.44
C TYR A 896 -62.28 -23.63 -4.03
N ALA A 897 -61.22 -23.31 -3.27
CA ALA A 897 -59.98 -24.04 -3.50
C ALA A 897 -60.22 -25.45 -2.95
N LYS A 898 -60.12 -26.45 -3.82
CA LYS A 898 -60.06 -27.87 -3.44
C LYS A 898 -59.03 -28.05 -2.33
N GLU A 899 -59.40 -28.82 -1.31
CA GLU A 899 -58.56 -29.38 -0.23
C GLU A 899 -57.67 -28.41 0.57
#